data_AF-A0AA38JBB0-F1
#
_entry.id   AF-A0AA38JBB0-F1
#
_cell.length_a   1.000
_cell.length_b   1.000
_cell.length_c   1.000
_cell.angle_alpha   90.00
_cell.angle_beta   90.00
_cell.angle_gamma   90.00
#
_symmetry.space_group_name_H-M   'P 1'
#
loop_
_entity.id
_entity.type
_entity.pdbx_description
1 polymer ?
#
loop_
_entity_poly.entity_id
_entity_poly.type
_entity_poly.pdbx_seq_one_letter_code
_entity_poly.pdbx_strand_id
1 'polypeptide(L)'
;MSRLNSSSLIGHLTDPEGVVASFVRIVQHPYDDLLLRYSTWNFIIIAMDKEPALASLFVTGKFRSLAVDTDDVDEKGKVIGFVDLASALAKAPNAVDVARDALANWEQLWESNPQLLACVLRFLVVLWRHGLEHKPVLENLRQDSKVWDQITMLACSELGPVPDLEPEVHVFADGKLKSNVHDAVAEHCYRTDIKSCALHVIGLDIGIHQKFPKSTNAKPLSFQKIESRFRSLEEFTDLISEATPSSYVPALYDALSDTLSSAFSTLTLSQLEIQIPLGQREYGNDFSFSTGLLQSRLRGRRADNAMLQKIETAERQLCSINLNLSLTHAQIALVDAWRLILHQVIPYLSVDAAQRSILLSIGVSASFDISRENRLGDMAATVHGTRIALLVSLLELAWFSNSDQASEVRSFIELSENIREIVVNEYQPPLKSVQRIYSVPFHLSLLQLLFFCVKNARPLLRRPGALNAEQRLKISSMVEASLGFVIDGLRLTFMAAHATSGLDLDKDMELLIAVFEQCTRSDVNPSSTVWLAQCQEADIIKSSLQLYTHIDLVGVANLPSLSSIKRPLYAPHLLTFHMALASTPSAAERLASEGVLSAYSNNSLSKAANVGLIDEVLSELPGHRSPAHVVYCSMLSIVTAIITSLGRNNHYFDAEACGLVQLYGEQIARALSWTIGESITLPLLEEMDQVVNVFSALARNATSTFNAKSVVENVLRAFSPLALRLLQQLNYAITHPHHLASLYEPVTEEERTLQERDSTVTGVWKRPLIAYLMHRVFQLSSNIIFTLICISKADIVLINESSDWPLQEALVVPHSKVVVGELASIGTLLELANGTLDILRNLTNMPSGQSLVQANVATSEKFKELNVRRGVEIARRNLEEILVYMITQLAMWLSKPELESPTVEADGEDQNMAEYQKPEPKERRGPRVSLGTRLRRGMTGEMAMDAQTLLNKAKPIIIKTDTILGKGKVDICGILATFLQTHIISPSVS
;
A
#
# COMPACT_ATOMS: atom_id res chain seq x y z
N MET A 1 -0.87 18.45 41.72
CA MET A 1 -0.30 17.31 40.99
C MET A 1 1.13 17.10 41.45
N SER A 2 1.34 16.21 42.42
CA SER A 2 2.66 15.78 42.88
C SER A 2 3.32 14.92 41.80
N ARG A 3 4.47 15.36 41.28
CA ARG A 3 5.32 14.51 40.43
C ARG A 3 5.78 13.32 41.26
N LEU A 4 5.36 12.11 40.88
CA LEU A 4 5.97 10.87 41.34
C LEU A 4 7.41 10.86 40.81
N ASN A 5 8.39 10.98 41.70
CA ASN A 5 9.79 10.69 41.40
C ASN A 5 9.88 9.20 41.03
N SER A 6 10.22 8.88 39.79
CA SER A 6 10.69 7.54 39.44
C SER A 6 12.03 7.30 40.13
N SER A 7 12.04 6.52 41.20
CA SER A 7 13.24 6.15 41.95
C SER A 7 14.11 5.20 41.11
N SER A 8 15.14 5.70 40.43
CA SER A 8 16.15 4.84 39.79
C SER A 8 16.97 4.13 40.87
N LEU A 9 17.18 2.82 40.72
CA LEU A 9 17.92 1.96 41.67
C LEU A 9 19.29 2.54 42.03
N ILE A 10 19.93 3.20 41.05
CA ILE A 10 21.27 3.76 41.18
C ILE A 10 21.35 4.87 42.25
N GLY A 11 20.25 5.61 42.45
CA GLY A 11 20.17 6.69 43.45
C GLY A 11 20.15 6.19 44.89
N HIS A 12 20.00 4.88 45.09
CA HIS A 12 20.01 4.22 46.40
C HIS A 12 21.33 3.49 46.71
N LEU A 13 22.30 3.48 45.78
CA LEU A 13 23.60 2.86 45.97
C LEU A 13 24.61 3.87 46.52
N THR A 14 25.34 3.49 47.58
CA THR A 14 26.40 4.31 48.18
C THR A 14 27.64 4.41 47.30
N ASP A 15 27.95 3.34 46.56
CA ASP A 15 29.04 3.27 45.57
C ASP A 15 28.59 2.45 44.35
N PRO A 16 27.91 3.09 43.37
CA PRO A 16 27.37 2.37 42.22
C PRO A 16 28.46 1.82 41.29
N GLU A 17 29.63 2.47 41.18
CA GLU A 17 30.75 1.99 40.38
C GLU A 17 31.40 0.75 41.01
N GLY A 18 31.62 0.75 42.32
CA GLY A 18 32.16 -0.40 43.05
C GLY A 18 31.20 -1.61 43.04
N VAL A 19 29.89 -1.37 43.15
CA VAL A 19 28.87 -2.43 43.06
C VAL A 19 28.83 -3.05 41.66
N VAL A 20 28.82 -2.22 40.60
CA VAL A 20 28.88 -2.71 39.21
C VAL A 20 30.18 -3.46 38.94
N ALA A 21 31.33 -2.93 39.37
CA ALA A 21 32.61 -3.62 39.25
C ALA A 21 32.62 -4.98 39.97
N SER A 22 31.91 -5.10 41.09
CA SER A 22 31.76 -6.38 41.81
C SER A 22 30.92 -7.38 41.02
N PHE A 23 29.80 -6.95 40.43
CA PHE A 23 29.00 -7.80 39.55
C PHE A 23 29.78 -8.25 38.30
N VAL A 24 30.54 -7.34 37.69
CA VAL A 24 31.40 -7.66 36.53
C VAL A 24 32.48 -8.68 36.92
N ARG A 25 33.08 -8.57 38.12
CA ARG A 25 34.05 -9.55 38.62
C ARG A 25 33.45 -10.94 38.79
N ILE A 26 32.23 -11.04 39.32
CA ILE A 26 31.53 -12.32 39.50
C ILE A 26 31.36 -13.03 38.15
N VAL A 27 30.90 -12.31 37.12
CA VAL A 27 30.73 -12.92 35.79
C VAL A 27 32.05 -13.24 35.09
N GLN A 28 33.11 -12.47 35.38
CA GLN A 28 34.45 -12.67 34.83
C GLN A 28 35.18 -13.87 35.44
N HIS A 29 35.01 -14.14 36.74
CA HIS A 29 35.82 -15.11 37.45
C HIS A 29 35.41 -16.56 37.07
N PRO A 30 36.32 -17.38 36.51
CA PRO A 30 35.96 -18.68 35.95
C PRO A 30 35.61 -19.74 37.00
N TYR A 31 36.01 -19.54 38.25
CA TYR A 31 35.80 -20.48 39.37
C TYR A 31 34.63 -20.13 40.27
N ASP A 32 33.92 -19.02 39.99
CA ASP A 32 32.71 -18.69 40.72
C ASP A 32 31.58 -19.66 40.33
N ASP A 33 30.66 -19.88 41.27
CA ASP A 33 29.53 -20.79 41.08
C ASP A 33 28.75 -20.45 39.80
N LEU A 34 28.45 -21.47 38.98
CA LEU A 34 27.83 -21.26 37.67
C LEU A 34 26.44 -20.64 37.79
N LEU A 35 25.65 -21.06 38.77
CA LEU A 35 24.32 -20.51 39.01
C LEU A 35 24.39 -19.03 39.41
N LEU A 36 25.37 -18.67 40.24
CA LEU A 36 25.65 -17.27 40.57
C LEU A 36 26.04 -16.46 39.33
N ARG A 37 26.87 -17.01 38.44
CA ARG A 37 27.27 -16.34 37.19
C ARG A 37 26.10 -16.14 36.24
N TYR A 38 25.24 -17.15 36.04
CA TYR A 38 24.03 -17.04 35.21
C TYR A 38 23.08 -15.99 35.76
N SER A 39 22.81 -16.03 37.06
CA SER A 39 21.92 -15.09 37.75
C SER A 39 22.43 -13.66 37.63
N THR A 40 23.75 -13.47 37.76
CA THR A 40 24.38 -12.16 37.64
C THR A 40 24.30 -11.64 36.21
N TRP A 41 24.55 -12.47 35.19
CA TRP A 41 24.34 -12.07 33.79
C TRP A 41 22.89 -11.68 33.51
N ASN A 42 21.92 -12.49 33.96
CA ASN A 42 20.50 -12.19 33.80
C ASN A 42 20.11 -10.86 34.47
N PHE A 43 20.65 -10.59 35.67
CA PHE A 43 20.48 -9.29 36.32
C PHE A 43 21.06 -8.15 35.49
N ILE A 44 22.29 -8.28 34.97
CA ILE A 44 22.93 -7.26 34.12
C ILE A 44 22.07 -6.99 32.88
N ILE A 45 21.56 -8.03 32.21
CA ILE A 45 20.71 -7.92 31.02
C ILE A 45 19.44 -7.12 31.33
N ILE A 46 18.74 -7.46 32.42
CA ILE A 46 17.51 -6.76 32.83
C ILE A 46 17.81 -5.31 33.23
N ALA A 47 18.89 -5.09 33.97
CA ALA A 47 19.32 -3.75 34.37
C ALA A 47 19.66 -2.88 33.15
N MET A 48 20.32 -3.45 32.14
CA MET A 48 20.61 -2.75 30.89
C MET A 48 19.34 -2.37 30.11
N ASP A 49 18.35 -3.27 30.04
CA ASP A 49 17.11 -3.04 29.28
C ASP A 49 16.14 -2.07 29.99
N LYS A 50 16.21 -1.96 31.33
CA LYS A 50 15.24 -1.20 32.15
C LYS A 50 15.78 0.05 32.84
N GLU A 51 17.08 0.14 33.11
CA GLU A 51 17.70 1.22 33.89
C GLU A 51 18.87 1.87 33.14
N PRO A 52 18.64 2.98 32.39
CA PRO A 52 19.65 3.60 31.52
C PRO A 52 20.95 4.02 32.25
N ALA A 53 20.82 4.44 33.51
CA ALA A 53 21.97 4.86 34.32
C ALA A 53 22.88 3.68 34.71
N LEU A 54 22.28 2.53 35.06
CA LEU A 54 23.03 1.30 35.30
C LEU A 54 23.58 0.72 34.00
N ALA A 55 22.84 0.83 32.90
CA ALA A 55 23.30 0.41 31.58
C ALA A 55 24.62 1.11 31.22
N SER A 56 24.69 2.44 31.35
CA SER A 56 25.91 3.21 31.10
C SER A 56 27.09 2.74 31.96
N LEU A 57 26.85 2.41 33.23
CA LEU A 57 27.88 1.86 34.12
C LEU A 57 28.36 0.46 33.70
N PHE A 58 27.45 -0.45 33.35
CA PHE A 58 27.85 -1.80 32.89
C PHE A 58 28.62 -1.75 31.57
N VAL A 59 28.31 -0.79 30.70
CA VAL A 59 28.97 -0.60 29.40
C VAL A 59 30.34 0.08 29.53
N THR A 60 30.43 1.16 30.30
CA THR A 60 31.63 2.02 30.33
C THR A 60 32.50 1.85 31.58
N GLY A 61 31.95 1.22 32.63
CA GLY A 61 32.57 1.10 33.94
C GLY A 61 32.61 2.39 34.77
N LYS A 62 32.03 3.51 34.29
CA LYS A 62 32.13 4.84 34.93
C LYS A 62 30.87 5.71 34.73
N PHE A 63 30.52 6.54 35.72
CA PHE A 63 29.29 7.34 35.74
C PHE A 63 29.31 8.54 34.76
N ARG A 64 30.49 8.94 34.27
CA ARG A 64 30.66 10.01 33.29
C ARG A 64 31.61 9.55 32.18
N SER A 65 31.06 9.27 30.99
CA SER A 65 31.85 9.29 29.77
C SER A 65 32.24 10.75 29.51
N LEU A 66 33.54 11.06 29.49
CA LEU A 66 34.02 12.34 28.99
C LEU A 66 33.66 12.40 27.51
N ALA A 67 32.57 13.08 27.18
CA ALA A 67 32.33 13.54 25.83
C ALA A 67 33.52 14.41 25.45
N VAL A 68 34.37 13.90 24.56
CA VAL A 68 35.25 14.75 23.78
C VAL A 68 34.32 15.43 22.78
N ASP A 69 33.98 16.67 23.07
CA ASP A 69 33.39 17.58 22.09
C ASP A 69 34.31 17.61 20.87
N THR A 70 33.75 17.21 19.73
CA THR A 70 34.35 17.45 18.43
C THR A 70 34.18 18.92 18.05
N ASP A 71 35.27 19.49 17.54
CA ASP A 71 35.36 20.71 16.74
C ASP A 71 35.20 22.05 17.47
N ASP A 72 36.28 22.47 18.13
CA ASP A 72 36.80 23.84 17.94
C ASP A 72 38.33 23.78 17.89
N VAL A 73 38.86 23.95 16.67
CA VAL A 73 40.27 24.26 16.44
C VAL A 73 40.44 25.72 16.81
N ASP A 74 41.09 25.99 17.94
CA ASP A 74 41.69 27.30 18.15
C ASP A 74 43.16 27.18 18.60
N GLU A 75 43.98 27.92 17.87
CA GLU A 75 45.43 27.96 17.95
C GLU A 75 45.90 28.55 19.29
N LYS A 76 46.73 27.80 20.02
CA LYS A 76 48.02 28.21 20.65
C LYS A 76 48.26 27.54 22.00
N GLY A 77 49.21 26.60 21.98
CA GLY A 77 50.36 26.60 22.89
C GLY A 77 50.14 26.21 24.36
N LYS A 78 50.36 24.93 24.67
CA LYS A 78 51.47 24.49 25.54
C LYS A 78 51.52 22.96 25.58
N VAL A 79 52.63 22.41 25.13
CA VAL A 79 52.96 20.98 25.30
C VAL A 79 53.19 20.74 26.79
N ILE A 80 52.26 20.03 27.43
CA ILE A 80 52.47 19.32 28.69
C ILE A 80 52.25 17.84 28.39
N GLY A 81 53.20 17.01 28.84
CA GLY A 81 53.55 15.72 28.26
C GLY A 81 52.42 14.70 28.16
N PHE A 82 52.33 14.10 26.96
CA PHE A 82 51.37 13.05 26.58
C PHE A 82 51.82 11.63 26.99
N VAL A 83 52.73 11.50 27.96
CA VAL A 83 53.37 10.19 28.29
C VAL A 83 52.98 9.66 29.67
N ASP A 84 52.36 10.45 30.56
CA ASP A 84 52.19 10.06 31.98
C ASP A 84 50.74 10.01 32.52
N LEU A 85 49.73 10.00 31.65
CA LEU A 85 48.32 9.79 32.06
C LEU A 85 47.72 8.46 31.57
N ALA A 86 48.40 7.76 30.66
CA ALA A 86 47.94 6.49 30.11
C ALA A 86 48.27 5.28 31.01
N SER A 87 49.14 5.43 32.02
CA SER A 87 49.60 4.34 32.89
C SER A 87 48.96 4.30 34.30
N ALA A 88 48.14 5.30 34.67
CA ALA A 88 47.62 5.45 36.04
C ALA A 88 46.10 5.23 36.21
N LEU A 89 45.37 4.85 35.16
CA LEU A 89 43.96 4.45 35.24
C LEU A 89 43.83 3.03 34.71
N ALA A 90 43.85 2.04 35.61
CA ALA A 90 43.39 0.69 35.27
C ALA A 90 42.01 0.81 34.58
N LYS A 91 41.85 0.21 33.39
CA LYS A 91 40.55 0.13 32.72
C LYS A 91 39.54 -0.41 33.75
N ALA A 92 38.54 0.40 34.09
CA ALA A 92 37.49 -0.05 34.99
C ALA A 92 36.85 -1.30 34.36
N PRO A 93 36.69 -2.40 35.13
CA PRO A 93 36.11 -3.63 34.61
C PRO A 93 34.68 -3.32 34.15
N ASN A 94 34.38 -3.62 32.90
CA ASN A 94 33.07 -3.44 32.30
C ASN A 94 32.58 -4.76 31.70
N ALA A 95 31.27 -4.90 31.57
CA ALA A 95 30.66 -6.15 31.09
C ALA A 95 30.95 -6.40 29.60
N VAL A 96 31.24 -5.35 28.82
CA VAL A 96 31.54 -5.43 27.39
C VAL A 96 32.87 -6.15 27.14
N ASP A 97 33.91 -5.81 27.90
CA ASP A 97 35.22 -6.47 27.81
C ASP A 97 35.11 -7.95 28.21
N VAL A 98 34.33 -8.27 29.26
CA VAL A 98 34.09 -9.67 29.66
C VAL A 98 33.34 -10.44 28.57
N ALA A 99 32.33 -9.82 27.95
CA ALA A 99 31.61 -10.44 26.84
C ALA A 99 32.50 -10.67 25.62
N ARG A 100 33.42 -9.73 25.30
CA ARG A 100 34.41 -9.91 24.23
C ARG A 100 35.39 -11.05 24.54
N ASP A 101 35.84 -11.16 25.78
CA ASP A 101 36.76 -12.23 26.19
C ASP A 101 36.06 -13.61 26.18
N ALA A 102 34.77 -13.66 26.53
CA ALA A 102 33.96 -14.86 26.39
C ALA A 102 33.72 -15.24 24.92
N LEU A 103 33.45 -14.27 24.03
CA LEU A 103 33.38 -14.47 22.59
C LEU A 103 34.70 -14.99 22.02
N ALA A 104 35.85 -14.54 22.53
CA ALA A 104 37.15 -15.04 22.08
C ALA A 104 37.37 -16.54 22.37
N ASN A 105 36.68 -17.08 23.38
CA ASN A 105 36.75 -18.48 23.79
C ASN A 105 35.42 -19.22 23.53
N TRP A 106 34.64 -18.77 22.55
CA TRP A 106 33.27 -19.27 22.34
C TRP A 106 33.22 -20.78 22.04
N GLU A 107 34.20 -21.34 21.31
CA GLU A 107 34.23 -22.77 20.96
C GLU A 107 34.31 -23.65 22.22
N GLN A 108 35.15 -23.25 23.19
CA GLN A 108 35.25 -23.95 24.45
C GLN A 108 33.94 -23.84 25.25
N LEU A 109 33.31 -22.65 25.28
CA LEU A 109 32.05 -22.46 25.97
C LEU A 109 30.88 -23.17 25.29
N TRP A 110 30.89 -23.29 23.96
CA TRP A 110 29.88 -24.01 23.18
C TRP A 110 29.81 -25.49 23.56
N GLU A 111 30.96 -26.12 23.82
CA GLU A 111 31.05 -27.51 24.26
C GLU A 111 30.91 -27.68 25.78
N SER A 112 31.55 -26.84 26.57
CA SER A 112 31.62 -27.03 28.03
C SER A 112 30.50 -26.38 28.82
N ASN A 113 29.91 -25.28 28.32
CA ASN A 113 28.86 -24.53 29.00
C ASN A 113 28.06 -23.59 28.05
N PRO A 114 27.16 -24.14 27.23
CA PRO A 114 26.37 -23.34 26.29
C PRO A 114 25.42 -22.35 27.00
N GLN A 115 24.96 -22.64 28.22
CA GLN A 115 24.12 -21.73 28.98
C GLN A 115 24.83 -20.41 29.31
N LEU A 116 26.11 -20.46 29.69
CA LEU A 116 26.90 -19.27 29.95
C LEU A 116 27.06 -18.41 28.70
N LEU A 117 27.38 -19.05 27.56
CA LEU A 117 27.55 -18.37 26.28
C LEU A 117 26.23 -17.74 25.80
N ALA A 118 25.10 -18.41 26.00
CA ALA A 118 23.78 -17.86 25.71
C ALA A 118 23.52 -16.57 26.52
N CYS A 119 23.83 -16.57 27.83
CA CYS A 119 23.71 -15.37 28.66
C CYS A 119 24.57 -14.21 28.13
N VAL A 120 25.82 -14.49 27.74
CA VAL A 120 26.73 -13.49 27.15
C VAL A 120 26.15 -12.92 25.85
N LEU A 121 25.63 -13.76 24.94
CA LEU A 121 25.06 -13.26 23.69
C LEU A 121 23.74 -12.50 23.90
N ARG A 122 22.89 -12.90 24.85
CA ARG A 122 21.69 -12.14 25.21
C ARG A 122 22.05 -10.74 25.71
N PHE A 123 23.13 -10.60 26.47
CA PHE A 123 23.68 -9.29 26.85
C PHE A 123 24.09 -8.48 25.61
N LEU A 124 24.78 -9.09 24.64
CA LEU A 124 25.15 -8.40 23.39
C LEU A 124 23.91 -7.98 22.57
N VAL A 125 22.85 -8.80 22.53
CA VAL A 125 21.59 -8.42 21.87
C VAL A 125 21.00 -7.16 22.51
N VAL A 126 20.95 -7.08 23.85
CA VAL A 126 20.47 -5.87 24.56
C VAL A 126 21.39 -4.68 24.32
N LEU A 127 22.71 -4.87 24.35
CA LEU A 127 23.69 -3.83 24.03
C LEU A 127 23.47 -3.24 22.63
N TRP A 128 23.23 -4.07 21.60
CA TRP A 128 22.95 -3.60 20.24
C TRP A 128 21.56 -2.97 20.11
N ARG A 129 20.55 -3.46 20.84
CA ARG A 129 19.22 -2.84 20.87
C ARG A 129 19.30 -1.39 21.36
N HIS A 130 20.13 -1.14 22.37
CA HIS A 130 20.44 0.20 22.89
C HIS A 130 21.67 0.84 22.25
N GLY A 131 22.09 0.37 21.07
CA GLY A 131 23.38 0.74 20.48
C GLY A 131 23.55 2.24 20.20
N LEU A 132 22.46 2.96 20.00
CA LEU A 132 22.47 4.41 19.81
C LEU A 132 22.80 5.18 21.10
N GLU A 133 22.43 4.63 22.25
CA GLU A 133 22.69 5.22 23.58
C GLU A 133 24.15 5.02 24.00
N HIS A 134 24.83 4.03 23.42
CA HIS A 134 26.19 3.62 23.76
C HIS A 134 27.18 3.69 22.58
N LYS A 135 26.91 4.59 21.64
CA LYS A 135 27.64 4.73 20.37
C LYS A 135 29.18 4.69 20.47
N PRO A 136 29.85 5.38 21.41
CA PRO A 136 31.32 5.41 21.45
C PRO A 136 31.95 4.04 21.73
N VAL A 137 31.30 3.25 22.60
CA VAL A 137 31.78 1.89 22.95
C VAL A 137 31.42 0.92 21.84
N LEU A 138 30.20 1.02 21.32
CA LEU A 138 29.72 0.14 20.27
C LEU A 138 30.50 0.31 18.96
N GLU A 139 30.84 1.54 18.55
CA GLU A 139 31.55 1.78 17.30
C GLU A 139 32.92 1.07 17.26
N ASN A 140 33.62 0.97 18.40
CA ASN A 140 34.86 0.21 18.48
C ASN A 140 34.65 -1.28 18.19
N LEU A 141 33.58 -1.88 18.70
CA LEU A 141 33.23 -3.28 18.41
C LEU A 141 32.78 -3.45 16.95
N ARG A 142 32.02 -2.50 16.42
CA ARG A 142 31.52 -2.53 15.04
C ARG A 142 32.63 -2.51 14.00
N GLN A 143 33.77 -1.88 14.31
CA GLN A 143 34.95 -1.86 13.44
C GLN A 143 35.89 -3.07 13.65
N ASP A 144 35.66 -3.92 14.65
CA ASP A 144 36.49 -5.09 14.91
C ASP A 144 36.08 -6.28 14.03
N SER A 145 36.88 -6.57 13.01
CA SER A 145 36.67 -7.71 12.11
C SER A 145 36.60 -9.05 12.86
N LYS A 146 37.39 -9.25 13.92
CA LYS A 146 37.47 -10.54 14.63
C LYS A 146 36.18 -10.85 15.38
N VAL A 147 35.57 -9.83 15.98
CA VAL A 147 34.28 -9.97 16.66
C VAL A 147 33.22 -10.44 15.66
N TRP A 148 33.19 -9.85 14.46
CA TRP A 148 32.24 -10.28 13.43
C TRP A 148 32.53 -11.65 12.85
N ASP A 149 33.80 -12.05 12.71
CA ASP A 149 34.16 -13.42 12.34
C ASP A 149 33.60 -14.42 13.38
N GLN A 150 33.79 -14.16 14.68
CA GLN A 150 33.29 -15.01 15.76
C GLN A 150 31.76 -15.08 15.80
N ILE A 151 31.07 -13.94 15.73
CA ILE A 151 29.60 -13.89 15.74
C ILE A 151 29.04 -14.59 14.49
N THR A 152 29.68 -14.44 13.32
CA THR A 152 29.24 -15.12 12.10
C THR A 152 29.45 -16.62 12.16
N MET A 153 30.56 -17.09 12.75
CA MET A 153 30.76 -18.53 12.99
C MET A 153 29.71 -19.10 13.96
N LEU A 154 29.40 -18.39 15.05
CA LEU A 154 28.32 -18.75 15.98
C LEU A 154 26.93 -18.75 15.32
N ALA A 155 26.67 -17.81 14.43
CA ALA A 155 25.42 -17.72 13.69
C ALA A 155 25.25 -18.84 12.65
N CYS A 156 26.34 -19.50 12.26
CA CYS A 156 26.39 -20.52 11.22
C CYS A 156 26.86 -21.89 11.73
N SER A 157 27.01 -22.07 13.04
CA SER A 157 27.40 -23.35 13.63
C SER A 157 26.29 -24.39 13.51
N GLU A 158 26.67 -25.64 13.34
CA GLU A 158 25.76 -26.78 13.24
C GLU A 158 25.20 -27.14 14.64
N LEU A 159 23.89 -27.35 14.73
CA LEU A 159 23.22 -27.70 15.99
C LEU A 159 23.20 -29.20 16.29
N GLY A 160 23.42 -30.04 15.26
CA GLY A 160 23.24 -31.48 15.35
C GLY A 160 21.76 -31.91 15.39
N PRO A 161 21.48 -33.22 15.52
CA PRO A 161 20.12 -33.74 15.56
C PRO A 161 19.38 -33.31 16.84
N VAL A 162 18.06 -33.18 16.73
CA VAL A 162 17.19 -32.88 17.88
C VAL A 162 17.24 -34.06 18.87
N PRO A 163 17.51 -33.82 20.18
CA PRO A 163 17.53 -34.86 21.20
C PRO A 163 16.16 -35.50 21.47
N ASP A 164 16.16 -36.68 22.09
CA ASP A 164 14.94 -37.37 22.53
C ASP A 164 14.22 -36.63 23.68
N LEU A 165 12.90 -36.77 23.71
CA LEU A 165 11.97 -36.10 24.60
C LEU A 165 11.36 -37.02 25.67
N GLU A 166 11.52 -38.33 25.54
CA GLU A 166 10.94 -39.30 26.46
C GLU A 166 11.92 -39.66 27.60
N PRO A 167 11.66 -39.23 28.85
CA PRO A 167 12.51 -39.56 29.97
C PRO A 167 12.29 -41.01 30.40
N GLU A 168 13.36 -41.80 30.39
CA GLU A 168 13.31 -43.19 30.86
C GLU A 168 13.50 -43.28 32.37
N VAL A 169 14.46 -42.51 32.91
CA VAL A 169 14.90 -42.58 34.30
C VAL A 169 15.18 -41.17 34.83
N HIS A 170 14.99 -40.98 36.13
CA HIS A 170 15.42 -39.77 36.82
C HIS A 170 16.81 -39.95 37.42
N VAL A 171 17.69 -38.97 37.19
CA VAL A 171 19.06 -38.92 37.69
C VAL A 171 19.16 -37.80 38.71
N PHE A 172 19.84 -38.04 39.82
CA PHE A 172 20.13 -37.00 40.81
C PHE A 172 21.47 -36.35 40.47
N ALA A 173 21.44 -35.09 40.03
CA ALA A 173 22.61 -34.30 39.65
C ALA A 173 22.49 -32.89 40.24
N ASP A 174 23.59 -32.35 40.76
CA ASP A 174 23.67 -30.99 41.36
C ASP A 174 22.61 -30.70 42.43
N GLY A 175 22.28 -31.71 43.24
CA GLY A 175 21.30 -31.58 44.32
C GLY A 175 19.84 -31.53 43.85
N LYS A 176 19.57 -31.72 42.55
CA LYS A 176 18.23 -31.74 41.96
C LYS A 176 17.96 -33.08 41.26
N LEU A 177 16.69 -33.51 41.30
CA LEU A 177 16.24 -34.66 40.52
C LEU A 177 15.91 -34.18 39.10
N LYS A 178 16.65 -34.66 38.11
CA LYS A 178 16.48 -34.34 36.69
C LYS A 178 16.15 -35.61 35.90
N SER A 179 15.61 -35.48 34.69
CA SER A 179 15.47 -36.62 33.78
C SER A 179 16.81 -36.91 33.10
N ASN A 180 17.01 -38.14 32.66
CA ASN A 180 18.20 -38.55 31.91
C ASN A 180 18.42 -37.78 30.59
N VAL A 181 17.36 -37.22 30.02
CA VAL A 181 17.39 -36.42 28.78
C VAL A 181 17.47 -34.90 29.02
N HIS A 182 17.45 -34.44 30.27
CA HIS A 182 17.41 -33.02 30.62
C HIS A 182 18.59 -32.23 30.06
N ASP A 183 19.82 -32.68 30.33
CA ASP A 183 21.02 -31.94 29.96
C ASP A 183 21.17 -31.87 28.42
N ALA A 184 20.92 -32.97 27.71
CA ALA A 184 20.98 -33.01 26.25
C ALA A 184 19.99 -32.04 25.57
N VAL A 185 18.74 -31.99 26.04
CA VAL A 185 17.74 -31.04 25.53
C VAL A 185 18.11 -29.61 25.90
N ALA A 186 18.51 -29.35 27.14
CA ALA A 186 18.88 -28.01 27.59
C ALA A 186 20.10 -27.47 26.82
N GLU A 187 21.14 -28.28 26.62
CA GLU A 187 22.32 -27.93 25.82
C GLU A 187 21.94 -27.60 24.38
N HIS A 188 21.11 -28.43 23.73
CA HIS A 188 20.62 -28.15 22.38
C HIS A 188 19.84 -26.84 22.32
N CYS A 189 18.90 -26.61 23.25
CA CYS A 189 18.13 -25.35 23.32
C CYS A 189 19.04 -24.13 23.51
N TYR A 190 20.05 -24.19 24.38
CA TYR A 190 20.99 -23.08 24.56
C TYR A 190 21.86 -22.85 23.34
N ARG A 191 22.30 -23.90 22.62
CA ARG A 191 23.01 -23.77 21.33
C ARG A 191 22.14 -23.10 20.26
N THR A 192 20.87 -23.48 20.17
CA THR A 192 19.89 -22.82 19.29
C THR A 192 19.71 -21.34 19.67
N ASP A 193 19.62 -21.04 20.96
CA ASP A 193 19.47 -19.68 21.48
C ASP A 193 20.73 -18.82 21.24
N ILE A 194 21.93 -19.40 21.36
CA ILE A 194 23.19 -18.76 20.98
C ILE A 194 23.15 -18.37 19.50
N LYS A 195 22.79 -19.31 18.62
CA LYS A 195 22.68 -19.05 17.17
C LYS A 195 21.67 -17.94 16.89
N SER A 196 20.49 -18.00 17.51
CA SER A 196 19.47 -16.94 17.44
C SER A 196 19.99 -15.57 17.90
N CYS A 197 20.70 -15.50 19.03
CA CYS A 197 21.24 -14.25 19.55
C CYS A 197 22.34 -13.70 18.64
N ALA A 198 23.23 -14.54 18.11
CA ALA A 198 24.26 -14.13 17.16
C ALA A 198 23.65 -13.50 15.89
N LEU A 199 22.62 -14.15 15.34
CA LEU A 199 21.84 -13.63 14.23
C LEU A 199 21.14 -12.30 14.57
N HIS A 200 20.55 -12.16 15.76
CA HIS A 200 19.97 -10.90 16.22
C HIS A 200 20.99 -9.76 16.29
N VAL A 201 22.20 -10.01 16.81
CA VAL A 201 23.27 -9.00 16.88
C VAL A 201 23.65 -8.53 15.47
N ILE A 202 23.81 -9.45 14.51
CA ILE A 202 24.06 -9.12 13.11
C ILE A 202 22.93 -8.26 12.54
N GLY A 203 21.67 -8.69 12.69
CA GLY A 203 20.50 -7.97 12.18
C GLY A 203 20.36 -6.56 12.76
N LEU A 204 20.56 -6.42 14.08
CA LEU A 204 20.52 -5.12 14.75
C LEU A 204 21.63 -4.19 14.27
N ASP A 205 22.85 -4.69 14.05
CA ASP A 205 23.95 -3.88 13.53
C ASP A 205 23.67 -3.33 12.13
N ILE A 206 23.15 -4.18 11.24
CA ILE A 206 22.74 -3.79 9.89
C ILE A 206 21.65 -2.71 9.97
N GLY A 207 20.65 -2.88 10.83
CA GLY A 207 19.59 -1.90 11.03
C GLY A 207 20.09 -0.56 11.60
N ILE A 208 21.09 -0.56 12.49
CA ILE A 208 21.75 0.67 12.96
C ILE A 208 22.46 1.37 11.79
N HIS A 209 23.17 0.62 10.96
CA HIS A 209 23.89 1.19 9.81
C HIS A 209 22.95 1.89 8.82
N GLN A 210 21.77 1.32 8.56
CA GLN A 210 20.76 1.92 7.69
C GLN A 210 20.20 3.25 8.19
N LYS A 211 20.15 3.44 9.52
CA LYS A 211 19.69 4.70 10.13
C LYS A 211 20.73 5.83 10.04
N PHE A 212 22.00 5.50 9.78
CA PHE A 212 23.11 6.46 9.63
C PHE A 212 23.84 6.26 8.31
N PRO A 213 23.24 6.63 7.16
CA PRO A 213 23.99 6.66 5.92
C PRO A 213 25.06 7.75 6.02
N LYS A 214 26.31 7.36 6.32
CA LYS A 214 27.46 8.14 5.87
C LYS A 214 27.35 8.21 4.34
N SER A 215 27.84 9.29 3.72
CA SER A 215 27.74 9.59 2.28
C SER A 215 28.35 8.55 1.31
N THR A 216 28.70 7.36 1.81
CA THR A 216 29.21 6.22 1.05
C THR A 216 28.25 5.04 1.17
N ASN A 217 27.85 4.46 0.04
CA ASN A 217 27.04 3.24 -0.09
C ASN A 217 27.74 1.96 0.44
N ALA A 218 28.59 2.09 1.47
CA ALA A 218 29.37 0.99 2.00
C ALA A 218 28.50 0.03 2.81
N LYS A 219 28.63 -1.28 2.54
CA LYS A 219 28.01 -2.35 3.32
C LYS A 219 28.63 -2.41 4.74
N PRO A 220 27.84 -2.64 5.80
CA PRO A 220 28.41 -2.82 7.15
C PRO A 220 29.25 -4.09 7.22
N LEU A 221 30.29 -4.11 8.08
CA LEU A 221 31.18 -5.27 8.24
C LEU A 221 30.42 -6.53 8.65
N SER A 222 29.43 -6.39 9.54
CA SER A 222 28.51 -7.46 9.95
C SER A 222 27.86 -8.16 8.75
N PHE A 223 27.34 -7.39 7.78
CA PHE A 223 26.78 -7.94 6.55
C PHE A 223 27.86 -8.58 5.66
N GLN A 224 29.01 -7.93 5.48
CA GLN A 224 30.08 -8.44 4.62
C GLN A 224 30.57 -9.83 5.04
N LYS A 225 30.58 -10.12 6.35
CA LYS A 225 31.03 -11.41 6.88
C LYS A 225 30.04 -12.55 6.64
N ILE A 226 28.74 -12.29 6.71
CA ILE A 226 27.69 -13.31 6.49
C ILE A 226 27.26 -13.41 5.01
N GLU A 227 27.60 -12.41 4.18
CA GLU A 227 27.12 -12.29 2.79
C GLU A 227 27.33 -13.54 1.94
N SER A 228 28.45 -14.25 2.09
CA SER A 228 28.73 -15.46 1.29
C SER A 228 27.71 -16.58 1.54
N ARG A 229 27.17 -16.67 2.76
CA ARG A 229 26.19 -17.70 3.14
C ARG A 229 24.90 -17.52 2.37
N PHE A 230 24.39 -16.29 2.27
CA PHE A 230 23.19 -15.99 1.48
C PHE A 230 23.34 -16.32 -0.01
N ARG A 231 24.57 -16.22 -0.53
CA ARG A 231 24.86 -16.45 -1.96
C ARG A 231 25.04 -17.93 -2.31
N SER A 232 25.12 -18.82 -1.32
CA SER A 232 25.25 -20.27 -1.54
C SER A 232 23.91 -20.95 -1.32
N LEU A 233 23.40 -21.65 -2.35
CA LEU A 233 22.14 -22.38 -2.23
C LEU A 233 22.21 -23.46 -1.15
N GLU A 234 23.29 -24.26 -1.12
CA GLU A 234 23.46 -25.36 -0.18
C GLU A 234 23.55 -24.84 1.26
N GLU A 235 24.50 -23.96 1.53
CA GLU A 235 24.72 -23.43 2.89
C GLU A 235 23.50 -22.69 3.42
N PHE A 236 22.82 -21.90 2.57
CA PHE A 236 21.64 -21.17 3.02
C PHE A 236 20.43 -22.09 3.22
N THR A 237 20.29 -23.14 2.39
CA THR A 237 19.26 -24.17 2.59
C THR A 237 19.47 -24.86 3.93
N ASP A 238 20.69 -25.28 4.26
CA ASP A 238 21.00 -25.94 5.52
C ASP A 238 20.64 -25.05 6.72
N LEU A 239 21.05 -23.78 6.70
CA LEU A 239 20.78 -22.83 7.76
C LEU A 239 19.28 -22.56 7.98
N ILE A 240 18.48 -22.50 6.92
CA ILE A 240 17.02 -22.32 7.01
C ILE A 240 16.31 -23.63 7.38
N SER A 241 16.84 -24.77 6.94
CA SER A 241 16.29 -26.09 7.26
C SER A 241 16.40 -26.43 8.74
N GLU A 242 17.31 -25.81 9.51
CA GLU A 242 17.34 -25.95 10.97
C GLU A 242 16.21 -25.19 11.66
N ALA A 243 15.71 -24.10 11.06
CA ALA A 243 14.66 -23.26 11.63
C ALA A 243 13.24 -23.68 11.19
N THR A 244 13.13 -24.48 10.12
CA THR A 244 11.84 -24.79 9.48
C THR A 244 11.05 -25.94 10.14
N PRO A 245 11.67 -27.05 10.57
CA PRO A 245 10.99 -28.12 11.29
C PRO A 245 10.49 -27.65 12.65
N SER A 246 9.48 -28.35 13.19
CA SER A 246 9.00 -28.10 14.54
C SER A 246 8.99 -29.38 15.34
N SER A 247 9.65 -29.34 16.48
CA SER A 247 9.70 -30.44 17.45
C SER A 247 8.42 -30.55 18.29
N TYR A 248 7.42 -29.68 18.12
CA TYR A 248 6.22 -29.65 18.98
C TYR A 248 5.35 -30.91 18.86
N VAL A 249 5.02 -31.54 20.00
CA VAL A 249 4.21 -32.77 20.05
C VAL A 249 2.98 -32.55 20.95
N PRO A 250 1.79 -32.23 20.39
CA PRO A 250 0.58 -31.97 21.18
C PRO A 250 0.13 -33.17 22.03
N ALA A 251 0.33 -34.40 21.53
CA ALA A 251 -0.14 -35.63 22.18
C ALA A 251 0.43 -35.83 23.60
N LEU A 252 1.56 -35.20 23.94
CA LEU A 252 2.13 -35.23 25.28
C LEU A 252 1.20 -34.57 26.32
N TYR A 253 0.49 -33.51 25.92
CA TYR A 253 -0.49 -32.83 26.78
C TYR A 253 -1.72 -33.68 27.04
N ASP A 254 -2.26 -34.29 25.99
CA ASP A 254 -3.43 -35.16 26.09
C ASP A 254 -3.14 -36.33 27.03
N ALA A 255 -1.97 -36.97 26.86
CA ALA A 255 -1.54 -38.08 27.71
C ALA A 255 -1.40 -37.69 29.19
N LEU A 256 -0.87 -36.51 29.51
CA LEU A 256 -0.79 -36.05 30.90
C LEU A 256 -2.17 -35.67 31.44
N SER A 257 -3.00 -35.01 30.64
CA SER A 257 -4.36 -34.62 31.03
C SER A 257 -5.22 -35.83 31.38
N ASP A 258 -5.12 -36.92 30.60
CA ASP A 258 -5.78 -38.19 30.87
C ASP A 258 -5.28 -38.86 32.16
N THR A 259 -3.96 -38.83 32.40
CA THR A 259 -3.38 -39.33 33.66
C THR A 259 -3.87 -38.52 34.86
N LEU A 260 -3.86 -37.18 34.76
CA LEU A 260 -4.29 -36.28 35.83
C LEU A 260 -5.79 -36.43 36.11
N SER A 261 -6.63 -36.47 35.08
CA SER A 261 -8.08 -36.61 35.27
C SER A 261 -8.47 -37.97 35.88
N SER A 262 -7.83 -39.06 35.44
CA SER A 262 -8.14 -40.41 35.91
C SER A 262 -7.58 -40.76 37.29
N ALA A 263 -6.40 -40.24 37.66
CA ALA A 263 -5.71 -40.60 38.90
C ALA A 263 -5.67 -39.48 39.94
N PHE A 264 -5.77 -38.23 39.51
CA PHE A 264 -5.52 -37.03 40.31
C PHE A 264 -6.54 -35.92 40.04
N SER A 265 -7.84 -36.23 40.08
CA SER A 265 -8.93 -35.33 39.66
C SER A 265 -8.96 -33.91 40.27
N THR A 266 -8.28 -33.69 41.40
CA THR A 266 -8.16 -32.36 42.05
C THR A 266 -6.99 -31.52 41.52
N LEU A 267 -6.10 -32.11 40.72
CA LEU A 267 -4.90 -31.50 40.18
C LEU A 267 -5.10 -31.20 38.69
N THR A 268 -4.88 -29.95 38.29
CA THR A 268 -4.92 -29.54 36.88
C THR A 268 -3.54 -29.05 36.44
N LEU A 269 -3.25 -29.16 35.15
CA LEU A 269 -1.97 -28.71 34.58
C LEU A 269 -1.71 -27.21 34.83
N SER A 270 -2.77 -26.38 34.77
CA SER A 270 -2.69 -24.94 35.04
C SER A 270 -2.20 -24.59 36.45
N GLN A 271 -2.43 -25.45 37.45
CA GLN A 271 -1.94 -25.24 38.81
C GLN A 271 -0.43 -25.42 38.93
N LEU A 272 0.21 -26.01 37.92
CA LEU A 272 1.64 -26.29 37.88
C LEU A 272 2.42 -25.23 37.10
N GLU A 273 1.75 -24.25 36.48
CA GLU A 273 2.39 -23.23 35.63
C GLU A 273 3.36 -22.33 36.40
N ILE A 274 4.53 -22.15 35.81
CA ILE A 274 5.55 -21.23 36.30
C ILE A 274 5.20 -19.80 35.90
N GLN A 275 5.22 -18.89 36.87
CA GLN A 275 4.86 -17.47 36.70
C GLN A 275 6.02 -16.58 36.22
N ILE A 276 7.21 -17.16 36.02
CA ILE A 276 8.39 -16.45 35.52
C ILE A 276 8.17 -16.09 34.04
N PRO A 277 8.53 -14.87 33.58
CA PRO A 277 8.44 -14.49 32.17
C PRO A 277 9.24 -15.42 31.26
N LEU A 278 8.74 -15.69 30.04
CA LEU A 278 9.34 -16.65 29.10
C LEU A 278 10.85 -16.45 28.87
N GLY A 279 11.31 -15.20 28.65
CA GLY A 279 12.72 -14.90 28.39
C GLY A 279 13.68 -15.12 29.56
N GLN A 280 13.16 -15.38 30.76
CA GLN A 280 13.93 -15.65 31.97
C GLN A 280 13.86 -17.11 32.42
N ARG A 281 13.08 -17.94 31.73
CA ARG A 281 12.94 -19.37 32.06
C ARG A 281 14.20 -20.13 31.64
N GLU A 282 14.60 -21.09 32.46
CA GLU A 282 15.67 -22.02 32.14
C GLU A 282 15.11 -23.18 31.30
N TYR A 283 15.80 -23.55 30.23
CA TYR A 283 15.41 -24.70 29.42
C TYR A 283 15.56 -26.01 30.20
N GLY A 284 14.68 -26.97 29.88
CA GLY A 284 14.71 -28.31 30.47
C GLY A 284 13.46 -28.64 31.28
N ASN A 285 13.63 -29.31 32.42
CA ASN A 285 12.53 -29.99 33.12
C ASN A 285 11.55 -29.07 33.85
N ASP A 286 11.96 -27.85 34.18
CA ASP A 286 11.13 -26.86 34.86
C ASP A 286 10.92 -25.63 33.97
N PHE A 287 10.72 -25.84 32.66
CA PHE A 287 10.59 -24.73 31.72
C PHE A 287 9.25 -24.00 31.89
N SER A 288 8.10 -24.64 31.62
CA SER A 288 6.78 -23.98 31.72
C SER A 288 5.94 -24.43 32.90
N PHE A 289 6.14 -25.67 33.36
CA PHE A 289 5.45 -26.24 34.51
C PHE A 289 6.47 -26.68 35.57
N SER A 290 6.15 -26.52 36.85
CA SER A 290 7.05 -26.90 37.93
C SER A 290 6.90 -28.37 38.29
N THR A 291 7.95 -29.15 38.02
CA THR A 291 8.05 -30.55 38.44
C THR A 291 8.13 -30.66 39.96
N GLY A 292 8.84 -29.74 40.62
CA GLY A 292 8.90 -29.68 42.08
C GLY A 292 7.52 -29.45 42.72
N LEU A 293 6.68 -28.61 42.12
CA LEU A 293 5.32 -28.39 42.60
C LEU A 293 4.44 -29.64 42.43
N LEU A 294 4.55 -30.34 41.30
CA LEU A 294 3.87 -31.62 41.08
C LEU A 294 4.27 -32.63 42.15
N GLN A 295 5.57 -32.82 42.37
CA GLN A 295 6.10 -33.73 43.40
C GLN A 295 5.60 -33.37 44.80
N SER A 296 5.57 -32.07 45.14
CA SER A 296 5.06 -31.60 46.42
C SER A 296 3.57 -31.91 46.61
N ARG A 297 2.76 -31.76 45.55
CA ARG A 297 1.32 -32.04 45.59
C ARG A 297 1.01 -33.54 45.66
N LEU A 298 1.85 -34.37 45.06
CA LEU A 298 1.69 -35.83 45.03
C LEU A 298 2.37 -36.55 46.21
N ARG A 299 3.18 -35.85 47.02
CA ARG A 299 3.94 -36.42 48.14
C ARG A 299 3.11 -37.28 49.09
N GLY A 300 1.89 -36.85 49.42
CA GLY A 300 1.00 -37.57 50.32
C GLY A 300 0.45 -38.91 49.77
N ARG A 301 0.54 -39.13 48.46
CA ARG A 301 0.04 -40.33 47.78
C ARG A 301 1.13 -41.36 47.45
N ARG A 302 2.40 -41.04 47.68
CA ARG A 302 3.55 -41.92 47.40
C ARG A 302 3.64 -43.15 48.30
N ALA A 303 2.91 -43.19 49.42
CA ALA A 303 2.87 -44.34 50.32
C ALA A 303 2.00 -45.50 49.77
N ASP A 304 1.17 -45.25 48.76
CA ASP A 304 0.35 -46.26 48.10
C ASP A 304 1.06 -46.81 46.86
N ASN A 305 1.49 -48.08 46.94
CA ASN A 305 2.19 -48.77 45.85
C ASN A 305 1.37 -48.83 44.55
N ALA A 306 0.04 -48.83 44.62
CA ALA A 306 -0.82 -48.80 43.43
C ALA A 306 -0.82 -47.42 42.74
N MET A 307 -0.53 -46.35 43.49
CA MET A 307 -0.44 -44.98 42.97
C MET A 307 0.97 -44.60 42.53
N LEU A 308 2.00 -45.29 43.03
CA LEU A 308 3.41 -44.98 42.74
C LEU A 308 3.69 -44.97 41.23
N GLN A 309 3.25 -45.99 40.50
CA GLN A 309 3.43 -46.08 39.04
C GLN A 309 2.73 -44.93 38.30
N LYS A 310 1.55 -44.51 38.76
CA LYS A 310 0.81 -43.38 38.18
C LYS A 310 1.49 -42.04 38.46
N ILE A 311 2.10 -41.88 39.64
CA ILE A 311 2.89 -40.70 40.01
C ILE A 311 4.13 -40.61 39.11
N GLU A 312 4.90 -41.69 38.97
CA GLU A 312 6.08 -41.74 38.10
C GLU A 312 5.74 -41.46 36.63
N THR A 313 4.57 -41.93 36.18
CA THR A 313 4.08 -41.68 34.82
C THR A 313 3.72 -40.20 34.63
N ALA A 314 3.00 -39.59 35.58
CA ALA A 314 2.69 -38.16 35.55
C ALA A 314 3.94 -37.28 35.60
N GLU A 315 4.94 -37.64 36.42
CA GLU A 315 6.22 -36.91 36.50
C GLU A 315 6.99 -36.99 35.18
N ARG A 316 7.09 -38.18 34.57
CA ARG A 316 7.73 -38.35 33.25
C ARG A 316 7.01 -37.57 32.15
N GLN A 317 5.68 -37.66 32.10
CA GLN A 317 4.87 -36.93 31.12
C GLN A 317 5.03 -35.40 31.28
N LEU A 318 5.05 -34.88 32.51
CA LEU A 318 5.28 -33.45 32.74
C LEU A 318 6.69 -33.01 32.28
N CYS A 319 7.71 -33.81 32.56
CA CYS A 319 9.06 -33.57 32.07
C CYS A 319 9.09 -33.53 30.53
N SER A 320 8.48 -34.51 29.84
CA SER A 320 8.40 -34.50 28.37
C SER A 320 7.74 -33.25 27.82
N ILE A 321 6.65 -32.77 28.44
CA ILE A 321 6.01 -31.51 28.03
C ILE A 321 6.98 -30.33 28.15
N ASN A 322 7.68 -30.19 29.27
CA ASN A 322 8.62 -29.08 29.47
C ASN A 322 9.82 -29.15 28.53
N LEU A 323 10.34 -30.34 28.24
CA LEU A 323 11.40 -30.55 27.26
C LEU A 323 10.92 -30.20 25.84
N ASN A 324 9.71 -30.63 25.48
CA ASN A 324 9.11 -30.32 24.19
C ASN A 324 8.89 -28.82 23.98
N LEU A 325 8.40 -28.13 25.01
CA LEU A 325 8.24 -26.67 25.00
C LEU A 325 9.58 -25.94 24.94
N SER A 326 10.61 -26.44 25.65
CA SER A 326 11.95 -25.85 25.60
C SER A 326 12.49 -25.84 24.17
N LEU A 327 12.42 -26.97 23.46
CA LEU A 327 12.82 -27.06 22.05
C LEU A 327 11.98 -26.13 21.16
N THR A 328 10.67 -26.15 21.35
CA THR A 328 9.73 -25.36 20.52
C THR A 328 10.01 -23.86 20.65
N HIS A 329 10.23 -23.36 21.87
CA HIS A 329 10.53 -21.95 22.10
C HIS A 329 11.92 -21.54 21.57
N ALA A 330 12.93 -22.41 21.72
CA ALA A 330 14.25 -22.15 21.16
C ALA A 330 14.20 -22.08 19.62
N GLN A 331 13.43 -22.96 18.97
CA GLN A 331 13.19 -22.93 17.53
C GLN A 331 12.45 -21.67 17.08
N ILE A 332 11.39 -21.25 17.78
CA ILE A 332 10.67 -20.00 17.48
C ILE A 332 11.63 -18.80 17.54
N ALA A 333 12.49 -18.74 18.57
CA ALA A 333 13.50 -17.68 18.69
C ALA A 333 14.50 -17.69 17.53
N LEU A 334 14.90 -18.86 17.02
CA LEU A 334 15.75 -18.97 15.83
C LEU A 334 15.04 -18.47 14.57
N VAL A 335 13.77 -18.82 14.37
CA VAL A 335 12.97 -18.34 13.24
C VAL A 335 12.85 -16.81 13.26
N ASP A 336 12.54 -16.23 14.43
CA ASP A 336 12.43 -14.78 14.57
C ASP A 336 13.75 -14.05 14.29
N ALA A 337 14.89 -14.66 14.65
CA ALA A 337 16.21 -14.13 14.32
C ALA A 337 16.48 -14.10 12.81
N TRP A 338 16.14 -15.19 12.11
CA TRP A 338 16.24 -15.25 10.66
C TRP A 338 15.33 -14.23 9.99
N ARG A 339 14.08 -14.13 10.43
CA ARG A 339 13.14 -13.10 9.96
C ARG A 339 13.73 -11.71 10.12
N LEU A 340 14.30 -11.39 11.29
CA LEU A 340 14.93 -10.09 11.50
C LEU A 340 16.03 -9.82 10.46
N ILE A 341 16.99 -10.73 10.29
CA ILE A 341 18.07 -10.51 9.32
C ILE A 341 17.53 -10.37 7.89
N LEU A 342 16.61 -11.23 7.47
CA LEU A 342 16.07 -11.22 6.11
C LEU A 342 15.43 -9.87 5.75
N HIS A 343 14.71 -9.25 6.69
CA HIS A 343 14.21 -7.89 6.48
C HIS A 343 15.33 -6.84 6.42
N GLN A 344 16.37 -6.98 7.26
CA GLN A 344 17.47 -6.01 7.31
C GLN A 344 18.39 -6.09 6.08
N VAL A 345 18.48 -7.23 5.40
CA VAL A 345 19.37 -7.39 4.23
C VAL A 345 18.74 -6.98 2.90
N ILE A 346 17.44 -6.60 2.88
CA ILE A 346 16.71 -6.20 1.66
C ILE A 346 17.50 -5.20 0.81
N PRO A 347 18.07 -4.08 1.34
CA PRO A 347 18.76 -3.10 0.51
C PRO A 347 20.03 -3.62 -0.18
N TYR A 348 20.61 -4.73 0.31
CA TYR A 348 21.88 -5.27 -0.20
C TYR A 348 21.70 -6.44 -1.15
N LEU A 349 20.65 -7.26 -0.96
CA LEU A 349 20.39 -8.44 -1.77
C LEU A 349 19.38 -8.20 -2.90
N SER A 350 18.47 -7.23 -2.76
CA SER A 350 17.39 -6.96 -3.73
C SER A 350 17.87 -6.64 -5.16
N VAL A 351 19.12 -6.18 -5.32
CA VAL A 351 19.69 -5.78 -6.63
C VAL A 351 20.29 -6.98 -7.39
N ASP A 352 20.56 -8.09 -6.72
CA ASP A 352 21.26 -9.24 -7.30
C ASP A 352 20.25 -10.28 -7.84
N ALA A 353 20.10 -10.33 -9.17
CA ALA A 353 19.16 -11.22 -9.84
C ALA A 353 19.44 -12.71 -9.57
N ALA A 354 20.68 -13.10 -9.26
CA ALA A 354 21.03 -14.49 -8.97
C ALA A 354 20.42 -15.00 -7.65
N GLN A 355 20.12 -14.09 -6.70
CA GLN A 355 19.54 -14.45 -5.41
C GLN A 355 18.10 -14.97 -5.54
N ARG A 356 17.36 -14.52 -6.56
CA ARG A 356 15.96 -14.91 -6.75
C ARG A 356 15.80 -16.43 -6.89
N SER A 357 16.64 -17.08 -7.69
CA SER A 357 16.57 -18.53 -7.87
C SER A 357 16.88 -19.30 -6.58
N ILE A 358 17.81 -18.80 -5.76
CA ILE A 358 18.16 -19.41 -4.47
C ILE A 358 16.98 -19.30 -3.51
N LEU A 359 16.45 -18.09 -3.32
CA LEU A 359 15.35 -17.80 -2.42
C LEU A 359 14.06 -18.54 -2.80
N LEU A 360 13.77 -18.65 -4.10
CA LEU A 360 12.63 -19.43 -4.58
C LEU A 360 12.79 -20.92 -4.27
N SER A 361 13.98 -21.50 -4.48
CA SER A 361 14.24 -22.90 -4.18
C SER A 361 14.10 -23.20 -2.68
N ILE A 362 14.62 -22.32 -1.82
CA ILE A 362 14.48 -22.45 -0.36
C ILE A 362 13.03 -22.27 0.06
N GLY A 363 12.33 -21.29 -0.52
CA GLY A 363 10.90 -21.05 -0.28
C GLY A 363 10.02 -22.24 -0.67
N VAL A 364 10.35 -22.96 -1.74
CA VAL A 364 9.69 -24.22 -2.11
C VAL A 364 9.87 -25.28 -1.01
N SER A 365 11.10 -25.52 -0.57
CA SER A 365 11.36 -26.49 0.51
C SER A 365 10.63 -26.13 1.80
N ALA A 366 10.69 -24.86 2.21
CA ALA A 366 10.02 -24.40 3.43
C ALA A 366 8.49 -24.48 3.32
N SER A 367 7.91 -24.07 2.19
CA SER A 367 6.47 -24.13 1.96
C SER A 367 5.92 -25.56 1.93
N PHE A 368 6.69 -26.51 1.40
CA PHE A 368 6.33 -27.94 1.42
C PHE A 368 6.21 -28.48 2.85
N ASP A 369 7.16 -28.15 3.73
CA ASP A 369 7.09 -28.60 5.12
C ASP A 369 5.96 -27.89 5.89
N ILE A 370 5.61 -26.66 5.51
CA ILE A 370 4.53 -25.89 6.15
C ILE A 370 3.16 -26.43 5.73
N SER A 371 2.99 -26.82 4.46
CA SER A 371 1.70 -27.33 3.95
C SER A 371 1.28 -28.65 4.61
N ARG A 372 2.26 -29.44 5.06
CA ARG A 372 2.07 -30.75 5.72
C ARG A 372 1.77 -30.67 7.22
N GLU A 373 1.53 -29.47 7.76
CA GLU A 373 1.12 -29.32 9.16
C GLU A 373 -0.16 -30.11 9.43
N ASN A 374 -0.11 -30.99 10.42
CA ASN A 374 -1.21 -31.89 10.79
C ASN A 374 -1.52 -31.86 12.29
N ARG A 375 -0.90 -30.96 13.04
CA ARG A 375 -1.12 -30.81 14.48
C ARG A 375 -2.21 -29.78 14.74
N LEU A 376 -3.00 -30.01 15.79
CA LEU A 376 -4.03 -29.10 16.28
C LEU A 376 -3.56 -28.31 17.51
N GLY A 377 -4.32 -27.27 17.85
CA GLY A 377 -4.14 -26.50 19.07
C GLY A 377 -3.40 -25.18 18.87
N ASP A 378 -3.45 -24.34 19.89
CA ASP A 378 -2.99 -22.94 19.81
C ASP A 378 -1.47 -22.79 19.64
N MET A 379 -0.70 -23.66 20.30
CA MET A 379 0.76 -23.68 20.14
C MET A 379 1.16 -24.18 18.74
N ALA A 380 0.45 -25.15 18.18
CA ALA A 380 0.67 -25.58 16.79
C ALA A 380 0.35 -24.45 15.80
N ALA A 381 -0.72 -23.68 16.05
CA ALA A 381 -1.04 -22.49 15.27
C ALA A 381 0.07 -21.42 15.38
N THR A 382 0.62 -21.21 16.58
CA THR A 382 1.76 -20.29 16.82
C THR A 382 2.98 -20.69 16.00
N VAL A 383 3.38 -21.96 16.07
CA VAL A 383 4.47 -22.51 15.26
C VAL A 383 4.18 -22.33 13.76
N HIS A 384 2.98 -22.70 13.31
CA HIS A 384 2.56 -22.59 11.91
C HIS A 384 2.65 -21.13 11.42
N GLY A 385 2.16 -20.18 12.20
CA GLY A 385 2.22 -18.76 11.90
C GLY A 385 3.63 -18.20 11.83
N THR A 386 4.51 -18.60 12.76
CA THR A 386 5.91 -18.22 12.75
C THR A 386 6.64 -18.74 11.51
N ARG A 387 6.34 -19.97 11.07
CA ARG A 387 6.91 -20.56 9.85
C ARG A 387 6.40 -19.88 8.57
N ILE A 388 5.10 -19.56 8.49
CA ILE A 388 4.57 -18.74 7.37
C ILE A 388 5.24 -17.37 7.33
N ALA A 389 5.45 -16.74 8.50
CA ALA A 389 6.09 -15.43 8.56
C ALA A 389 7.57 -15.48 8.11
N LEU A 390 8.28 -16.58 8.35
CA LEU A 390 9.61 -16.83 7.78
C LEU A 390 9.56 -16.95 6.25
N LEU A 391 8.60 -17.71 5.74
CA LEU A 391 8.39 -17.86 4.30
C LEU A 391 8.11 -16.52 3.62
N VAL A 392 7.31 -15.64 4.24
CA VAL A 392 7.10 -14.27 3.76
C VAL A 392 8.43 -13.51 3.68
N SER A 393 9.23 -13.50 4.75
CA SER A 393 10.52 -12.78 4.77
C SER A 393 11.52 -13.29 3.72
N LEU A 394 11.53 -14.60 3.45
CA LEU A 394 12.35 -15.20 2.38
C LEU A 394 11.90 -14.71 1.00
N LEU A 395 10.59 -14.72 0.76
CA LEU A 395 10.02 -14.45 -0.56
C LEU A 395 9.96 -12.96 -0.89
N GLU A 396 9.79 -12.09 0.11
CA GLU A 396 9.90 -10.63 -0.09
C GLU A 396 11.23 -10.25 -0.75
N LEU A 397 12.34 -10.90 -0.36
CA LEU A 397 13.65 -10.71 -0.98
C LEU A 397 13.69 -11.20 -2.44
N ALA A 398 12.93 -12.23 -2.79
CA ALA A 398 12.90 -12.79 -4.14
C ALA A 398 12.16 -11.89 -5.14
N TRP A 399 11.24 -11.04 -4.66
CA TRP A 399 10.30 -10.26 -5.50
C TRP A 399 10.87 -9.00 -6.14
N PHE A 400 12.12 -8.64 -5.85
CA PHE A 400 12.77 -7.45 -6.42
C PHE A 400 13.34 -7.67 -7.83
N SER A 401 13.55 -8.91 -8.24
CA SER A 401 14.02 -9.27 -9.59
C SER A 401 12.88 -9.80 -10.45
N ASN A 402 12.79 -9.31 -11.70
CA ASN A 402 11.82 -9.78 -12.70
C ASN A 402 12.43 -10.83 -13.65
N SER A 403 13.41 -11.60 -13.17
CA SER A 403 13.96 -12.73 -13.92
C SER A 403 12.92 -13.86 -14.02
N ASP A 404 12.79 -14.43 -15.21
CA ASP A 404 11.87 -15.53 -15.52
C ASP A 404 12.62 -16.71 -16.15
N GLN A 405 13.71 -17.13 -15.51
CA GLN A 405 14.41 -18.34 -15.95
C GLN A 405 13.51 -19.58 -15.75
N ALA A 406 13.70 -20.60 -16.58
CA ALA A 406 12.84 -21.80 -16.53
C ALA A 406 12.85 -22.51 -15.16
N SER A 407 13.98 -22.48 -14.44
CA SER A 407 14.10 -23.01 -13.08
C SER A 407 13.32 -22.17 -12.05
N GLU A 408 13.34 -20.85 -12.19
CA GLU A 408 12.60 -19.91 -11.34
C GLU A 408 11.09 -20.07 -11.54
N VAL A 409 10.66 -20.20 -12.80
CA VAL A 409 9.25 -20.47 -13.13
C VAL A 409 8.82 -21.81 -12.54
N ARG A 410 9.62 -22.87 -12.66
CA ARG A 410 9.30 -24.17 -12.04
C ARG A 410 9.12 -24.05 -10.52
N SER A 411 10.08 -23.42 -9.85
CA SER A 411 10.05 -23.22 -8.40
C SER A 411 8.84 -22.39 -7.97
N PHE A 412 8.49 -21.34 -8.71
CA PHE A 412 7.31 -20.53 -8.45
C PHE A 412 5.99 -21.32 -8.58
N ILE A 413 5.90 -22.22 -9.56
CA ILE A 413 4.72 -23.07 -9.74
C ILE A 413 4.57 -24.07 -8.59
N GLU A 414 5.66 -24.68 -8.16
CA GLU A 414 5.68 -25.59 -7.01
C GLU A 414 5.32 -24.85 -5.70
N LEU A 415 5.87 -23.66 -5.51
CA LEU A 415 5.49 -22.77 -4.41
C LEU A 415 3.98 -22.45 -4.43
N SER A 416 3.40 -22.18 -5.61
CA SER A 416 1.97 -21.88 -5.75
C SER A 416 1.09 -23.07 -5.34
N GLU A 417 1.55 -24.29 -5.61
CA GLU A 417 0.89 -25.53 -5.19
C GLU A 417 0.96 -25.73 -3.67
N ASN A 418 2.14 -25.57 -3.08
CA ASN A 418 2.30 -25.65 -1.62
C ASN A 418 1.47 -24.58 -0.89
N ILE A 419 1.40 -23.37 -1.43
CA ILE A 419 0.57 -22.29 -0.86
C ILE A 419 -0.91 -22.63 -0.90
N ARG A 420 -1.39 -23.22 -2.01
CA ARG A 420 -2.77 -23.70 -2.08
C ARG A 420 -3.05 -24.69 -0.95
N GLU A 421 -2.14 -25.64 -0.72
CA GLU A 421 -2.28 -26.63 0.35
C GLU A 421 -2.30 -26.00 1.74
N ILE A 422 -1.50 -24.95 1.99
CA ILE A 422 -1.54 -24.18 3.24
C ILE A 422 -2.92 -23.52 3.43
N VAL A 423 -3.50 -22.93 2.38
CA VAL A 423 -4.82 -22.27 2.47
C VAL A 423 -5.93 -23.25 2.80
N VAL A 424 -5.90 -24.45 2.22
CA VAL A 424 -6.95 -25.48 2.40
C VAL A 424 -6.66 -26.45 3.55
N ASN A 425 -5.64 -26.18 4.37
CA ASN A 425 -5.25 -27.07 5.45
C ASN A 425 -6.34 -27.16 6.55
N GLU A 426 -6.85 -28.37 6.80
CA GLU A 426 -7.93 -28.62 7.76
C GLU A 426 -7.50 -28.55 9.23
N TYR A 427 -6.20 -28.77 9.52
CA TYR A 427 -5.65 -28.72 10.87
C TYR A 427 -5.35 -27.29 11.31
N GLN A 428 -4.92 -26.44 10.38
CA GLN A 428 -4.66 -25.02 10.60
C GLN A 428 -5.51 -24.13 9.68
N PRO A 429 -6.86 -24.19 9.81
CA PRO A 429 -7.75 -23.47 8.91
C PRO A 429 -7.59 -21.94 9.10
N PRO A 430 -7.26 -21.18 8.04
CA PRO A 430 -7.03 -19.73 8.14
C PRO A 430 -8.22 -18.95 8.72
N LEU A 431 -9.46 -19.40 8.47
CA LEU A 431 -10.66 -18.77 9.01
C LEU A 431 -10.72 -18.77 10.54
N LYS A 432 -10.19 -19.80 11.22
CA LYS A 432 -10.11 -19.80 12.70
C LYS A 432 -9.15 -18.73 13.21
N SER A 433 -8.10 -18.42 12.44
CA SER A 433 -7.18 -17.32 12.75
C SER A 433 -7.86 -15.96 12.56
N VAL A 434 -8.66 -15.77 11.50
CA VAL A 434 -9.46 -14.54 11.29
C VAL A 434 -10.45 -14.33 12.44
N GLN A 435 -11.11 -15.41 12.89
CA GLN A 435 -12.04 -15.40 14.03
C GLN A 435 -11.35 -15.20 15.39
N ARG A 436 -10.02 -15.11 15.43
CA ARG A 436 -9.22 -15.02 16.68
C ARG A 436 -9.48 -16.18 17.64
N ILE A 437 -9.83 -17.35 17.11
CA ILE A 437 -9.90 -18.61 17.89
C ILE A 437 -8.49 -19.03 18.30
N TYR A 438 -7.53 -18.82 17.40
CA TYR A 438 -6.11 -18.93 17.71
C TYR A 438 -5.57 -17.59 18.20
N SER A 439 -4.66 -17.63 19.18
CA SER A 439 -4.00 -16.46 19.75
C SER A 439 -3.13 -15.73 18.72
N VAL A 440 -2.55 -16.47 17.77
CA VAL A 440 -1.74 -15.91 16.69
C VAL A 440 -2.58 -15.59 15.43
N PRO A 441 -2.51 -14.36 14.90
CA PRO A 441 -3.19 -13.99 13.66
C PRO A 441 -2.36 -14.37 12.42
N PHE A 442 -2.04 -15.66 12.26
CA PHE A 442 -1.20 -16.14 11.15
C PHE A 442 -1.81 -15.88 9.76
N HIS A 443 -3.13 -15.70 9.66
CA HIS A 443 -3.80 -15.34 8.41
C HIS A 443 -3.24 -14.03 7.81
N LEU A 444 -2.72 -13.10 8.61
CA LEU A 444 -2.11 -11.86 8.13
C LEU A 444 -0.90 -12.15 7.23
N SER A 445 0.04 -12.98 7.71
CA SER A 445 1.21 -13.40 6.95
C SER A 445 0.82 -14.21 5.71
N LEU A 446 -0.22 -15.06 5.84
CA LEU A 446 -0.74 -15.82 4.70
C LEU A 446 -1.32 -14.90 3.62
N LEU A 447 -2.12 -13.89 3.99
CA LEU A 447 -2.68 -12.94 3.03
C LEU A 447 -1.60 -12.13 2.30
N GLN A 448 -0.53 -11.73 3.01
CA GLN A 448 0.63 -11.09 2.37
C GLN A 448 1.27 -12.01 1.32
N LEU A 449 1.48 -13.28 1.68
CA LEU A 449 2.03 -14.29 0.78
C LEU A 449 1.14 -14.46 -0.47
N LEU A 450 -0.17 -14.59 -0.28
CA LEU A 450 -1.15 -14.69 -1.37
C LEU A 450 -1.13 -13.47 -2.29
N PHE A 451 -1.11 -12.26 -1.72
CA PHE A 451 -1.02 -11.02 -2.48
C PHE A 451 0.21 -11.02 -3.39
N PHE A 452 1.39 -11.34 -2.85
CA PHE A 452 2.62 -11.35 -3.63
C PHE A 452 2.63 -12.45 -4.68
N CYS A 453 2.16 -13.67 -4.36
CA CYS A 453 2.12 -14.76 -5.32
C CYS A 453 1.20 -14.44 -6.51
N VAL A 454 0.00 -13.92 -6.27
CA VAL A 454 -0.91 -13.53 -7.35
C VAL A 454 -0.34 -12.37 -8.16
N LYS A 455 0.24 -11.36 -7.50
CA LYS A 455 0.91 -10.24 -8.18
C LYS A 455 2.04 -10.71 -9.10
N ASN A 456 2.86 -11.67 -8.65
CA ASN A 456 3.96 -12.25 -9.44
C ASN A 456 3.49 -13.24 -10.53
N ALA A 457 2.31 -13.85 -10.39
CA ALA A 457 1.74 -14.70 -11.43
C ALA A 457 1.28 -13.88 -12.67
N ARG A 458 0.84 -12.64 -12.47
CA ARG A 458 0.25 -11.78 -13.53
C ARG A 458 1.15 -11.60 -14.77
N PRO A 459 2.44 -11.23 -14.65
CA PRO A 459 3.31 -11.11 -15.82
C PRO A 459 3.50 -12.43 -16.58
N LEU A 460 3.46 -13.58 -15.89
CA LEU A 460 3.57 -14.91 -16.49
C LEU A 460 2.28 -15.29 -17.23
N LEU A 461 1.11 -15.01 -16.65
CA LEU A 461 -0.19 -15.27 -17.27
C LEU A 461 -0.44 -14.42 -18.51
N ARG A 462 -0.02 -13.15 -18.51
CA ARG A 462 -0.17 -12.23 -19.65
C ARG A 462 0.69 -12.61 -20.86
N ARG A 463 1.80 -13.32 -20.66
CA ARG A 463 2.75 -13.65 -21.74
C ARG A 463 2.35 -14.96 -22.43
N PRO A 464 2.02 -14.93 -23.74
CA PRO A 464 1.71 -16.15 -24.47
C PRO A 464 2.94 -17.07 -24.53
N GLY A 465 2.76 -18.36 -24.22
CA GLY A 465 3.83 -19.37 -24.25
C GLY A 465 4.74 -19.43 -23.02
N ALA A 466 4.61 -18.51 -22.06
CA ALA A 466 5.44 -18.52 -20.84
C ALA A 466 5.10 -19.69 -19.89
N LEU A 467 3.85 -20.14 -19.91
CA LEU A 467 3.33 -21.23 -19.07
C LEU A 467 2.61 -22.28 -19.92
N ASN A 468 2.79 -23.54 -19.58
CA ASN A 468 2.02 -24.65 -20.15
C ASN A 468 0.63 -24.76 -19.47
N ALA A 469 -0.23 -25.65 -19.98
CA ALA A 469 -1.60 -25.81 -19.48
C ALA A 469 -1.65 -26.27 -18.01
N GLU A 470 -0.77 -27.19 -17.61
CA GLU A 470 -0.69 -27.72 -16.24
C GLU A 470 -0.26 -26.64 -15.24
N GLN A 471 0.76 -25.86 -15.59
CA GLN A 471 1.26 -24.73 -14.77
C GLN A 471 0.17 -23.67 -14.58
N ARG A 472 -0.60 -23.36 -15.63
CA ARG A 472 -1.74 -22.44 -15.53
C ARG A 472 -2.83 -22.99 -14.61
N LEU A 473 -3.10 -24.29 -14.66
CA LEU A 473 -4.08 -24.94 -13.78
C LEU A 473 -3.65 -24.86 -12.30
N LYS A 474 -2.36 -25.05 -12.00
CA LYS A 474 -1.83 -24.91 -10.63
C LYS A 474 -2.02 -23.49 -10.07
N ILE A 475 -1.69 -22.46 -10.86
CA ILE A 475 -1.94 -21.06 -10.48
C ILE A 475 -3.44 -20.81 -10.29
N SER A 476 -4.28 -21.26 -11.24
CA SER A 476 -5.73 -21.09 -11.15
C SER A 476 -6.32 -21.74 -9.89
N SER A 477 -5.83 -22.93 -9.53
CA SER A 477 -6.29 -23.66 -8.34
C SER A 477 -5.88 -22.96 -7.04
N MET A 478 -4.69 -22.34 -7.00
CA MET A 478 -4.25 -21.50 -5.88
C MET A 478 -5.13 -20.24 -5.77
N VAL A 479 -5.41 -19.57 -6.88
CA VAL A 479 -6.28 -18.38 -6.91
C VAL A 479 -7.70 -18.70 -6.45
N GLU A 480 -8.25 -19.84 -6.88
CA GLU A 480 -9.59 -20.29 -6.46
C GLU A 480 -9.67 -20.58 -4.96
N ALA A 481 -8.71 -21.32 -4.41
CA ALA A 481 -8.62 -21.56 -2.97
C ALA A 481 -8.48 -20.24 -2.17
N SER A 482 -7.66 -19.32 -2.69
CA SER A 482 -7.46 -17.99 -2.10
C SER A 482 -8.75 -17.17 -2.10
N LEU A 483 -9.50 -17.17 -3.21
CA LEU A 483 -10.78 -16.47 -3.30
C LEU A 483 -11.81 -17.04 -2.34
N GLY A 484 -11.93 -18.37 -2.23
CA GLY A 484 -12.82 -19.01 -1.25
C GLY A 484 -12.52 -18.56 0.17
N PHE A 485 -11.25 -18.65 0.58
CA PHE A 485 -10.80 -18.17 1.90
C PHE A 485 -11.10 -16.67 2.11
N VAL A 486 -10.77 -15.82 1.13
CA VAL A 486 -10.94 -14.37 1.25
C VAL A 486 -12.41 -13.96 1.30
N ILE A 487 -13.28 -14.58 0.52
CA ILE A 487 -14.73 -14.31 0.53
C ILE A 487 -15.33 -14.65 1.90
N ASP A 488 -15.00 -15.82 2.46
CA ASP A 488 -15.45 -16.20 3.79
C ASP A 488 -14.84 -15.31 4.89
N GLY A 489 -13.56 -14.93 4.75
CA GLY A 489 -12.88 -14.00 5.64
C GLY A 489 -13.51 -12.60 5.62
N LEU A 490 -13.88 -12.08 4.44
CA LEU A 490 -14.57 -10.80 4.29
C LEU A 490 -15.94 -10.83 4.95
N ARG A 491 -16.70 -11.91 4.76
CA ARG A 491 -18.00 -12.09 5.43
C ARG A 491 -17.86 -11.96 6.94
N LEU A 492 -16.92 -12.70 7.54
CA LEU A 492 -16.67 -12.65 8.98
C LEU A 492 -16.20 -11.26 9.44
N THR A 493 -15.32 -10.62 8.67
CA THR A 493 -14.75 -9.31 9.00
C THR A 493 -15.81 -8.21 8.91
N PHE A 494 -16.69 -8.23 7.90
CA PHE A 494 -17.79 -7.28 7.78
C PHE A 494 -18.79 -7.45 8.93
N MET A 495 -19.13 -8.69 9.29
CA MET A 495 -19.98 -8.98 10.46
C MET A 495 -19.35 -8.46 11.76
N ALA A 496 -18.04 -8.67 11.96
CA ALA A 496 -17.33 -8.17 13.13
C ALA A 496 -17.25 -6.64 13.18
N ALA A 497 -16.98 -6.00 12.04
CA ALA A 497 -16.90 -4.55 11.90
C ALA A 497 -18.23 -3.83 12.18
N HIS A 498 -19.38 -4.51 11.99
CA HIS A 498 -20.68 -4.00 12.43
C HIS A 498 -20.82 -3.91 13.95
N ALA A 499 -20.18 -4.81 14.69
CA ALA A 499 -20.29 -4.89 16.15
C ALA A 499 -19.20 -4.11 16.88
N THR A 500 -17.98 -4.06 16.32
CA THR A 500 -16.80 -3.49 16.98
C THR A 500 -15.94 -2.71 15.99
N SER A 501 -15.45 -1.54 16.41
CA SER A 501 -14.40 -0.81 15.70
C SER A 501 -13.03 -1.10 16.34
N GLY A 502 -12.04 -1.46 15.52
CA GLY A 502 -10.70 -1.81 15.98
C GLY A 502 -9.68 -1.84 14.85
N LEU A 503 -8.43 -1.51 15.20
CA LEU A 503 -7.30 -1.45 14.25
C LEU A 503 -6.92 -2.80 13.67
N ASP A 504 -7.09 -3.87 14.45
CA ASP A 504 -6.79 -5.21 13.97
C ASP A 504 -7.79 -5.64 12.88
N LEU A 505 -9.08 -5.36 13.07
CA LEU A 505 -10.10 -5.59 12.05
C LEU A 505 -9.88 -4.72 10.79
N ASP A 506 -9.36 -3.50 10.95
CA ASP A 506 -9.01 -2.62 9.81
C ASP A 506 -7.91 -3.25 8.95
N LYS A 507 -6.86 -3.78 9.59
CA LYS A 507 -5.77 -4.50 8.91
C LYS A 507 -6.24 -5.80 8.26
N ASP A 508 -7.10 -6.57 8.94
CA ASP A 508 -7.67 -7.79 8.39
C ASP A 508 -8.46 -7.45 7.10
N MET A 509 -9.31 -6.41 7.15
CA MET A 509 -10.08 -5.93 6.01
C MET A 509 -9.20 -5.41 4.87
N GLU A 510 -8.15 -4.64 5.18
CA GLU A 510 -7.19 -4.13 4.20
C GLU A 510 -6.55 -5.26 3.39
N LEU A 511 -6.02 -6.28 4.07
CA LEU A 511 -5.35 -7.40 3.41
C LEU A 511 -6.32 -8.31 2.67
N LEU A 512 -7.49 -8.62 3.24
CA LEU A 512 -8.52 -9.42 2.58
C LEU A 512 -8.97 -8.74 1.27
N ILE A 513 -9.26 -7.44 1.30
CA ILE A 513 -9.69 -6.70 0.11
C ILE A 513 -8.55 -6.57 -0.90
N ALA A 514 -7.31 -6.37 -0.47
CA ALA A 514 -6.15 -6.33 -1.36
C ALA A 514 -5.95 -7.66 -2.11
N VAL A 515 -6.07 -8.81 -1.42
CA VAL A 515 -5.99 -10.13 -2.06
C VAL A 515 -7.18 -10.38 -2.98
N PHE A 516 -8.40 -10.01 -2.55
CA PHE A 516 -9.60 -10.08 -3.40
C PHE A 516 -9.40 -9.33 -4.70
N GLU A 517 -8.94 -8.07 -4.64
CA GLU A 517 -8.69 -7.23 -5.81
C GLU A 517 -7.66 -7.89 -6.75
N GLN A 518 -6.56 -8.46 -6.24
CA GLN A 518 -5.58 -9.13 -7.09
C GLN A 518 -6.11 -10.41 -7.75
N CYS A 519 -6.92 -11.19 -7.03
CA CYS A 519 -7.46 -12.45 -7.51
C CYS A 519 -8.61 -12.30 -8.52
N THR A 520 -9.38 -11.21 -8.45
CA THR A 520 -10.54 -10.98 -9.36
C THR A 520 -10.18 -10.25 -10.66
N ARG A 521 -8.92 -9.83 -10.84
CA ARG A 521 -8.50 -9.16 -12.07
C ARG A 521 -8.63 -10.08 -13.28
N SER A 522 -9.09 -9.53 -14.40
CA SER A 522 -9.31 -10.27 -15.65
C SER A 522 -8.05 -10.90 -16.25
N ASP A 523 -6.85 -10.42 -15.89
CA ASP A 523 -5.57 -11.02 -16.30
C ASP A 523 -5.15 -12.24 -15.47
N VAL A 524 -5.78 -12.45 -14.31
CA VAL A 524 -5.59 -13.62 -13.45
C VAL A 524 -6.76 -14.58 -13.59
N ASN A 525 -7.98 -14.05 -13.43
CA ASN A 525 -9.21 -14.80 -13.51
C ASN A 525 -10.10 -14.25 -14.64
N PRO A 526 -10.07 -14.87 -15.84
CA PRO A 526 -10.78 -14.34 -17.00
C PRO A 526 -12.30 -14.47 -16.89
N SER A 527 -12.82 -15.37 -16.05
CA SER A 527 -14.26 -15.61 -15.88
C SER A 527 -14.73 -15.08 -14.52
N SER A 528 -15.75 -14.22 -14.53
CA SER A 528 -16.36 -13.70 -13.31
C SER A 528 -17.34 -14.66 -12.64
N THR A 529 -17.85 -15.66 -13.37
CA THR A 529 -19.03 -16.44 -12.98
C THR A 529 -18.87 -17.15 -11.63
N VAL A 530 -17.76 -17.87 -11.42
CA VAL A 530 -17.57 -18.76 -10.26
C VAL A 530 -17.41 -17.95 -8.97
N TRP A 531 -16.47 -17.01 -8.96
CA TRP A 531 -16.21 -16.21 -7.75
C TRP A 531 -17.38 -15.25 -7.45
N LEU A 532 -18.08 -14.76 -8.47
CA LEU A 532 -19.25 -13.92 -8.24
C LEU A 532 -20.41 -14.71 -7.63
N ALA A 533 -20.60 -15.98 -8.02
CA ALA A 533 -21.57 -16.87 -7.38
C ALA A 533 -21.22 -17.08 -5.89
N GLN A 534 -19.94 -17.31 -5.57
CA GLN A 534 -19.49 -17.41 -4.16
C GLN A 534 -19.74 -16.11 -3.38
N CYS A 535 -19.48 -14.94 -3.99
CA CYS A 535 -19.80 -13.65 -3.37
C CYS A 535 -21.31 -13.48 -3.09
N GLN A 536 -22.16 -14.04 -3.95
CA GLN A 536 -23.62 -14.04 -3.77
C GLN A 536 -24.06 -14.99 -2.66
N GLU A 537 -23.51 -16.21 -2.62
CA GLU A 537 -23.79 -17.19 -1.57
C GLU A 537 -23.36 -16.68 -0.19
N ALA A 538 -22.24 -15.97 -0.11
CA ALA A 538 -21.72 -15.37 1.12
C ALA A 538 -22.33 -13.99 1.46
N ASP A 539 -23.16 -13.43 0.57
CA ASP A 539 -23.81 -12.11 0.69
C ASP A 539 -22.86 -10.94 1.00
N ILE A 540 -21.60 -11.02 0.52
CA ILE A 540 -20.56 -10.04 0.90
C ILE A 540 -20.77 -8.67 0.25
N ILE A 541 -21.39 -8.61 -0.94
CA ILE A 541 -21.64 -7.35 -1.66
C ILE A 541 -22.68 -6.51 -0.91
N LYS A 542 -23.78 -7.14 -0.50
CA LYS A 542 -24.81 -6.46 0.28
C LYS A 542 -24.30 -6.09 1.66
N SER A 543 -23.57 -7.00 2.31
CA SER A 543 -22.94 -6.74 3.62
C SER A 543 -21.97 -5.56 3.57
N SER A 544 -21.18 -5.41 2.50
CA SER A 544 -20.26 -4.28 2.34
C SER A 544 -21.01 -2.94 2.22
N LEU A 545 -22.11 -2.91 1.46
CA LEU A 545 -22.97 -1.73 1.31
C LEU A 545 -23.67 -1.37 2.62
N GLN A 546 -24.18 -2.37 3.35
CA GLN A 546 -24.78 -2.16 4.65
C GLN A 546 -23.75 -1.62 5.65
N LEU A 547 -22.57 -2.21 5.72
CA LEU A 547 -21.49 -1.70 6.58
C LEU A 547 -21.12 -0.27 6.21
N TYR A 548 -20.97 0.03 4.92
CA TYR A 548 -20.63 1.36 4.42
C TYR A 548 -21.60 2.46 4.92
N THR A 549 -22.90 2.18 4.99
CA THR A 549 -23.90 3.15 5.47
C THR A 549 -23.85 3.41 6.98
N HIS A 550 -23.23 2.51 7.77
CA HIS A 550 -23.23 2.58 9.24
C HIS A 550 -21.89 3.00 9.84
N ILE A 551 -20.79 2.93 9.09
CA ILE A 551 -19.46 3.30 9.60
C ILE A 551 -19.22 4.81 9.59
N ASP A 552 -18.23 5.24 10.37
CA ASP A 552 -17.72 6.61 10.30
C ASP A 552 -16.80 6.78 9.07
N LEU A 553 -17.37 7.34 8.00
CA LEU A 553 -16.67 7.60 6.74
C LEU A 553 -15.55 8.64 6.85
N VAL A 554 -15.56 9.50 7.87
CA VAL A 554 -14.61 10.61 8.01
C VAL A 554 -13.55 10.32 9.08
N GLY A 555 -13.90 9.50 10.08
CA GLY A 555 -13.02 9.13 11.20
C GLY A 555 -13.06 10.12 12.36
N VAL A 556 -13.96 11.10 12.33
CA VAL A 556 -14.08 12.17 13.35
C VAL A 556 -14.60 11.61 14.68
N ALA A 557 -15.30 10.47 14.67
CA ALA A 557 -15.74 9.80 15.90
C ALA A 557 -14.55 9.34 16.78
N ASN A 558 -13.37 9.12 16.19
CA ASN A 558 -12.15 8.73 16.91
C ASN A 558 -10.94 9.55 16.43
N LEU A 559 -10.93 10.83 16.80
CA LEU A 559 -9.85 11.78 16.46
C LEU A 559 -8.44 11.28 16.79
N PRO A 560 -8.15 10.66 17.97
CA PRO A 560 -6.80 10.13 18.24
C PRO A 560 -6.34 9.09 17.21
N SER A 561 -7.24 8.18 16.81
CA SER A 561 -6.96 7.19 15.77
C SER A 561 -6.73 7.87 14.43
N LEU A 562 -7.59 8.82 14.05
CA LEU A 562 -7.47 9.57 12.80
C LEU A 562 -6.15 10.37 12.74
N SER A 563 -5.73 11.03 13.82
CA SER A 563 -4.47 11.79 13.85
C SER A 563 -3.23 10.89 13.74
N SER A 564 -3.29 9.67 14.31
CA SER A 564 -2.17 8.72 14.28
C SER A 564 -2.02 8.00 12.93
N ILE A 565 -3.14 7.54 12.34
CA ILE A 565 -3.16 6.74 11.10
C ILE A 565 -3.34 7.62 9.86
N LYS A 566 -3.85 8.84 10.02
CA LYS A 566 -4.10 9.82 8.94
C LYS A 566 -5.15 9.35 7.91
N ARG A 567 -5.96 8.34 8.25
CA ARG A 567 -7.11 7.84 7.46
C ARG A 567 -8.21 7.29 8.39
N PRO A 568 -9.49 7.32 7.97
CA PRO A 568 -10.58 6.64 8.69
C PRO A 568 -10.45 5.12 8.57
N LEU A 569 -11.00 4.41 9.55
CA LEU A 569 -11.07 2.95 9.54
C LEU A 569 -12.14 2.46 8.55
N TYR A 570 -11.88 1.32 7.90
CA TYR A 570 -12.76 0.58 6.99
C TYR A 570 -13.12 1.27 5.67
N ALA A 571 -13.49 2.55 5.70
CA ALA A 571 -14.02 3.28 4.54
C ALA A 571 -13.11 3.20 3.29
N PRO A 572 -11.78 3.40 3.39
CA PRO A 572 -10.90 3.29 2.22
C PRO A 572 -10.93 1.89 1.62
N HIS A 573 -10.97 0.86 2.46
CA HIS A 573 -10.94 -0.54 2.03
C HIS A 573 -12.27 -0.94 1.36
N LEU A 574 -13.41 -0.55 1.94
CA LEU A 574 -14.72 -0.80 1.32
C LEU A 574 -14.87 -0.15 -0.05
N LEU A 575 -14.35 1.07 -0.22
CA LEU A 575 -14.36 1.76 -1.51
C LEU A 575 -13.48 1.04 -2.54
N THR A 576 -12.31 0.54 -2.13
CA THR A 576 -11.47 -0.31 -3.00
C THR A 576 -12.20 -1.59 -3.40
N PHE A 577 -12.91 -2.24 -2.48
CA PHE A 577 -13.73 -3.42 -2.79
C PHE A 577 -14.85 -3.11 -3.80
N HIS A 578 -15.58 -2.01 -3.60
CA HIS A 578 -16.62 -1.57 -4.54
C HIS A 578 -16.03 -1.21 -5.92
N MET A 579 -14.84 -0.60 -5.97
CA MET A 579 -14.14 -0.30 -7.22
C MET A 579 -13.70 -1.58 -7.96
N ALA A 580 -13.21 -2.58 -7.23
CA ALA A 580 -12.83 -3.88 -7.80
C ALA A 580 -14.03 -4.57 -8.47
N LEU A 581 -15.21 -4.52 -7.82
CA LEU A 581 -16.46 -5.01 -8.39
C LEU A 581 -16.91 -4.18 -9.60
N ALA A 582 -16.89 -2.85 -9.49
CA ALA A 582 -17.31 -1.93 -10.54
C ALA A 582 -16.46 -2.03 -11.82
N SER A 583 -15.21 -2.48 -11.69
CA SER A 583 -14.28 -2.68 -12.80
C SER A 583 -14.56 -3.95 -13.64
N THR A 584 -15.48 -4.81 -13.21
CA THR A 584 -15.86 -6.04 -13.92
C THR A 584 -17.34 -5.99 -14.30
N PRO A 585 -17.74 -6.13 -15.58
CA PRO A 585 -19.12 -5.91 -16.02
C PRO A 585 -20.20 -6.67 -15.24
N SER A 586 -20.07 -7.99 -15.07
CA SER A 586 -21.07 -8.79 -14.34
C SER A 586 -21.14 -8.45 -12.84
N ALA A 587 -20.01 -8.07 -12.25
CA ALA A 587 -19.95 -7.68 -10.84
C ALA A 587 -20.48 -6.25 -10.64
N ALA A 588 -20.26 -5.35 -11.60
CA ALA A 588 -20.83 -4.01 -11.63
C ALA A 588 -22.37 -4.07 -11.71
N GLU A 589 -22.91 -4.95 -12.56
CA GLU A 589 -24.36 -5.22 -12.64
C GLU A 589 -24.91 -5.71 -11.30
N ARG A 590 -24.18 -6.61 -10.64
CA ARG A 590 -24.59 -7.13 -9.34
C ARG A 590 -24.53 -6.05 -8.25
N LEU A 591 -23.47 -5.25 -8.21
CA LEU A 591 -23.30 -4.14 -7.28
C LEU A 591 -24.40 -3.07 -7.47
N ALA A 592 -24.77 -2.79 -8.71
CA ALA A 592 -25.91 -1.94 -9.04
C ALA A 592 -27.22 -2.53 -8.51
N SER A 593 -27.47 -3.82 -8.78
CA SER A 593 -28.69 -4.53 -8.36
C SER A 593 -28.87 -4.63 -6.85
N GLU A 594 -27.78 -4.69 -6.08
CA GLU A 594 -27.79 -4.69 -4.60
C GLU A 594 -27.97 -3.28 -3.99
N GLY A 595 -28.08 -2.24 -4.82
CA GLY A 595 -28.47 -0.90 -4.37
C GLY A 595 -27.30 0.00 -3.93
N VAL A 596 -26.16 -0.04 -4.64
CA VAL A 596 -25.01 0.86 -4.36
C VAL A 596 -25.39 2.34 -4.36
N LEU A 597 -26.27 2.79 -5.26
CA LEU A 597 -26.73 4.18 -5.31
C LEU A 597 -27.57 4.54 -4.08
N SER A 598 -28.35 3.59 -3.55
CA SER A 598 -29.09 3.78 -2.30
C SER A 598 -28.13 3.93 -1.11
N ALA A 599 -27.10 3.09 -1.02
CA ALA A 599 -26.09 3.21 0.03
C ALA A 599 -25.30 4.53 -0.08
N TYR A 600 -24.98 4.97 -1.31
CA TYR A 600 -24.28 6.23 -1.54
C TYR A 600 -25.16 7.46 -1.36
N SER A 601 -26.48 7.33 -1.41
CA SER A 601 -27.44 8.42 -1.13
C SER A 601 -27.86 8.49 0.35
N ASN A 602 -27.63 7.42 1.12
CA ASN A 602 -28.04 7.27 2.51
C ASN A 602 -26.85 6.99 3.43
N ASN A 603 -25.89 7.91 3.49
CA ASN A 603 -24.75 7.83 4.40
C ASN A 603 -24.53 9.15 5.15
N SER A 604 -23.51 9.17 6.03
CA SER A 604 -23.19 10.33 6.86
C SER A 604 -22.76 11.57 6.06
N LEU A 605 -22.27 11.41 4.83
CA LEU A 605 -21.84 12.52 3.96
C LEU A 605 -22.96 13.09 3.11
N SER A 606 -24.05 12.35 2.88
CA SER A 606 -25.09 12.75 1.92
C SER A 606 -25.71 14.11 2.22
N LYS A 607 -25.87 14.45 3.51
CA LYS A 607 -26.36 15.77 3.92
C LYS A 607 -25.38 16.89 3.56
N ALA A 608 -24.08 16.69 3.81
CA ALA A 608 -23.05 17.68 3.51
C ALA A 608 -22.88 17.87 2.00
N ALA A 609 -22.90 16.79 1.22
CA ALA A 609 -22.83 16.84 -0.24
C ALA A 609 -24.04 17.58 -0.87
N ASN A 610 -25.25 17.37 -0.34
CA ASN A 610 -26.46 18.03 -0.85
C ASN A 610 -26.44 19.56 -0.69
N VAL A 611 -25.69 20.10 0.29
CA VAL A 611 -25.55 21.54 0.49
C VAL A 611 -24.17 22.09 0.10
N GLY A 612 -23.32 21.28 -0.53
CA GLY A 612 -22.00 21.72 -1.01
C GLY A 612 -20.95 21.99 0.09
N LEU A 613 -21.00 21.24 1.20
CA LEU A 613 -20.13 21.42 2.38
C LEU A 613 -19.03 20.36 2.50
N ILE A 614 -18.62 19.71 1.41
CA ILE A 614 -17.48 18.79 1.42
C ILE A 614 -16.24 19.55 0.97
N ASP A 615 -15.38 19.90 1.93
CA ASP A 615 -14.13 20.64 1.68
C ASP A 615 -12.94 19.71 1.45
N GLU A 616 -11.93 20.21 0.71
CA GLU A 616 -10.71 19.47 0.37
C GLU A 616 -9.79 19.26 1.58
N VAL A 617 -9.92 20.13 2.59
CA VAL A 617 -9.08 20.17 3.80
C VAL A 617 -9.96 19.99 5.04
N LEU A 618 -9.45 19.26 6.02
CA LEU A 618 -10.10 19.10 7.33
C LEU A 618 -9.21 19.76 8.40
N SER A 619 -9.80 20.62 9.24
CA SER A 619 -9.05 21.39 10.26
C SER A 619 -8.36 20.48 11.28
N GLU A 620 -8.98 19.34 11.58
CA GLU A 620 -8.51 18.31 12.52
C GLU A 620 -7.35 17.48 11.96
N LEU A 621 -7.08 17.55 10.64
CA LEU A 621 -6.04 16.79 9.97
C LEU A 621 -5.18 17.71 9.06
N PRO A 622 -4.41 18.65 9.64
CA PRO A 622 -3.63 19.61 8.85
C PRO A 622 -2.53 18.92 8.04
N GLY A 623 -2.32 19.36 6.80
CA GLY A 623 -1.31 18.79 5.89
C GLY A 623 -1.74 17.47 5.24
N HIS A 624 -3.01 17.07 5.41
CA HIS A 624 -3.61 15.91 4.76
C HIS A 624 -4.93 16.30 4.10
N ARG A 625 -5.31 15.52 3.08
CA ARG A 625 -6.60 15.68 2.40
C ARG A 625 -7.74 15.26 3.32
N SER A 626 -8.85 15.98 3.25
CA SER A 626 -10.09 15.63 3.95
C SER A 626 -10.56 14.22 3.57
N PRO A 627 -10.76 13.31 4.54
CA PRO A 627 -11.30 11.98 4.27
C PRO A 627 -12.69 12.02 3.63
N ALA A 628 -13.53 13.00 4.00
CA ALA A 628 -14.86 13.19 3.42
C ALA A 628 -14.77 13.43 1.90
N HIS A 629 -13.83 14.27 1.48
CA HIS A 629 -13.58 14.55 0.06
C HIS A 629 -13.04 13.31 -0.67
N VAL A 630 -12.15 12.53 -0.06
CA VAL A 630 -11.65 11.28 -0.66
C VAL A 630 -12.80 10.30 -0.88
N VAL A 631 -13.67 10.13 0.12
CA VAL A 631 -14.82 9.23 0.02
C VAL A 631 -15.79 9.70 -1.07
N TYR A 632 -16.10 10.99 -1.11
CA TYR A 632 -16.98 11.59 -2.13
C TYR A 632 -16.45 11.38 -3.56
N CYS A 633 -15.18 11.72 -3.82
CA CYS A 633 -14.57 11.47 -5.13
C CYS A 633 -14.55 9.99 -5.50
N SER A 634 -14.30 9.11 -4.52
CA SER A 634 -14.31 7.66 -4.73
C SER A 634 -15.71 7.16 -5.09
N MET A 635 -16.77 7.65 -4.44
CA MET A 635 -18.16 7.33 -4.77
C MET A 635 -18.47 7.69 -6.23
N LEU A 636 -18.11 8.89 -6.67
CA LEU A 636 -18.32 9.33 -8.06
C LEU A 636 -17.54 8.46 -9.06
N SER A 637 -16.30 8.11 -8.71
CA SER A 637 -15.45 7.25 -9.53
C SER A 637 -16.06 5.85 -9.69
N ILE A 638 -16.57 5.27 -8.61
CA ILE A 638 -17.23 3.95 -8.61
C ILE A 638 -18.50 3.99 -9.45
N VAL A 639 -19.34 5.03 -9.29
CA VAL A 639 -20.56 5.20 -10.10
C VAL A 639 -20.20 5.32 -11.59
N THR A 640 -19.19 6.11 -11.93
CA THR A 640 -18.67 6.22 -13.30
C THR A 640 -18.22 4.87 -13.85
N ALA A 641 -17.48 4.10 -13.05
CA ALA A 641 -17.00 2.78 -13.44
C ALA A 641 -18.17 1.81 -13.71
N ILE A 642 -19.22 1.83 -12.88
CA ILE A 642 -20.42 1.01 -13.09
C ILE A 642 -21.13 1.40 -14.40
N ILE A 643 -21.39 2.69 -14.63
CA ILE A 643 -22.03 3.18 -15.87
C ILE A 643 -21.22 2.74 -17.09
N THR A 644 -19.90 2.88 -17.02
CA THR A 644 -18.99 2.51 -18.11
C THR A 644 -18.97 0.99 -18.36
N SER A 645 -18.94 0.19 -17.29
CA SER A 645 -18.90 -1.28 -17.34
C SER A 645 -20.20 -1.89 -17.83
N LEU A 646 -21.35 -1.31 -17.48
CA LEU A 646 -22.66 -1.76 -17.94
C LEU A 646 -22.95 -1.36 -19.40
N GLY A 647 -22.42 -0.21 -19.82
CA GLY A 647 -22.57 0.30 -21.18
C GLY A 647 -24.03 0.60 -21.56
N ARG A 648 -24.29 0.68 -22.87
CA ARG A 648 -25.56 1.15 -23.45
C ARG A 648 -26.78 0.24 -23.20
N ASN A 649 -26.62 -0.92 -22.57
CA ASN A 649 -27.72 -1.87 -22.42
C ASN A 649 -28.55 -1.66 -21.14
N ASN A 650 -28.07 -0.85 -20.18
CA ASN A 650 -28.67 -0.71 -18.84
C ASN A 650 -29.10 0.74 -18.51
N HIS A 651 -30.04 1.28 -19.29
CA HIS A 651 -30.56 2.65 -19.12
C HIS A 651 -31.23 2.94 -17.76
N TYR A 652 -31.68 1.90 -17.04
CA TYR A 652 -32.28 2.08 -15.72
C TYR A 652 -31.27 2.60 -14.70
N PHE A 653 -30.03 2.09 -14.73
CA PHE A 653 -28.99 2.56 -13.83
C PHE A 653 -28.58 3.99 -14.16
N ASP A 654 -28.53 4.38 -15.44
CA ASP A 654 -28.24 5.76 -15.86
C ASP A 654 -29.26 6.76 -15.27
N ALA A 655 -30.54 6.38 -15.26
CA ALA A 655 -31.61 7.21 -14.69
C ALA A 655 -31.52 7.32 -13.15
N GLU A 656 -31.18 6.24 -12.44
CA GLU A 656 -30.97 6.27 -10.99
C GLU A 656 -29.71 7.08 -10.62
N ALA A 657 -28.63 6.94 -11.39
CA ALA A 657 -27.41 7.71 -11.22
C ALA A 657 -27.66 9.21 -11.38
N CYS A 658 -28.58 9.61 -12.28
CA CYS A 658 -29.04 10.99 -12.38
C CYS A 658 -29.71 11.48 -11.09
N GLY A 659 -30.41 10.61 -10.35
CA GLY A 659 -30.96 10.93 -9.03
C GLY A 659 -29.87 11.27 -8.00
N LEU A 660 -28.76 10.53 -8.01
CA LEU A 660 -27.59 10.83 -7.17
C LEU A 660 -26.94 12.16 -7.58
N VAL A 661 -26.77 12.41 -8.88
CA VAL A 661 -26.23 13.68 -9.41
C VAL A 661 -27.10 14.86 -8.99
N GLN A 662 -28.43 14.71 -9.04
CA GLN A 662 -29.36 15.74 -8.57
C GLN A 662 -29.28 15.94 -7.05
N LEU A 663 -29.15 14.87 -6.27
CA LEU A 663 -28.99 14.94 -4.82
C LEU A 663 -27.71 15.68 -4.41
N TYR A 664 -26.62 15.53 -5.17
CA TYR A 664 -25.33 16.20 -4.93
C TYR A 664 -25.12 17.43 -5.80
N GLY A 665 -26.21 17.99 -6.32
CA GLY A 665 -26.19 19.09 -7.28
C GLY A 665 -25.39 20.31 -6.81
N GLU A 666 -25.51 20.70 -5.54
CA GLU A 666 -24.77 21.85 -4.99
C GLU A 666 -23.26 21.61 -4.92
N GLN A 667 -22.81 20.43 -4.46
CA GLN A 667 -21.39 20.08 -4.45
C GLN A 667 -20.82 20.00 -5.88
N ILE A 668 -21.56 19.39 -6.81
CA ILE A 668 -21.19 19.30 -8.23
C ILE A 668 -21.09 20.69 -8.86
N ALA A 669 -22.07 21.56 -8.59
CA ALA A 669 -22.06 22.93 -9.09
C ALA A 669 -20.88 23.73 -8.53
N ARG A 670 -20.58 23.60 -7.22
CA ARG A 670 -19.42 24.20 -6.56
C ARG A 670 -18.11 23.81 -7.25
N ALA A 671 -17.91 22.52 -7.51
CA ALA A 671 -16.72 22.01 -8.19
C ALA A 671 -16.58 22.57 -9.62
N LEU A 672 -17.69 22.70 -10.36
CA LEU A 672 -17.68 23.22 -11.73
C LEU A 672 -17.68 24.76 -11.82
N SER A 673 -17.91 25.46 -10.70
CA SER A 673 -18.00 26.93 -10.67
C SER A 673 -16.68 27.66 -10.42
N TRP A 674 -15.56 26.93 -10.31
CA TRP A 674 -14.23 27.52 -10.07
C TRP A 674 -13.90 28.63 -11.07
N THR A 675 -13.30 29.70 -10.56
CA THR A 675 -12.83 30.82 -11.38
C THR A 675 -11.39 31.19 -11.08
N ILE A 676 -10.73 31.89 -12.01
CA ILE A 676 -9.34 32.36 -11.89
C ILE A 676 -9.12 33.35 -10.71
N GLY A 677 -10.19 33.82 -10.05
CA GLY A 677 -10.09 34.61 -8.83
C GLY A 677 -9.89 33.78 -7.56
N GLU A 678 -10.00 32.45 -7.64
CA GLU A 678 -9.96 31.53 -6.50
C GLU A 678 -8.71 30.65 -6.54
N SER A 679 -8.29 30.15 -5.38
CA SER A 679 -7.17 29.21 -5.32
C SER A 679 -7.55 27.88 -5.98
N ILE A 680 -6.52 27.17 -6.46
CA ILE A 680 -6.68 25.86 -7.08
C ILE A 680 -5.81 24.84 -6.35
N THR A 681 -6.39 23.70 -6.02
CA THR A 681 -5.71 22.60 -5.34
C THR A 681 -5.76 21.34 -6.20
N LEU A 682 -4.83 20.39 -6.00
CA LEU A 682 -4.88 19.10 -6.69
C LEU A 682 -6.14 18.29 -6.34
N PRO A 683 -6.61 18.26 -5.07
CA PRO A 683 -7.88 17.62 -4.72
C PRO A 683 -9.09 18.21 -5.45
N LEU A 684 -9.17 19.55 -5.58
CA LEU A 684 -10.26 20.19 -6.32
C LEU A 684 -10.25 19.81 -7.81
N LEU A 685 -9.06 19.76 -8.43
CA LEU A 685 -8.94 19.27 -9.82
C LEU A 685 -9.35 17.80 -9.97
N GLU A 686 -9.07 16.96 -8.98
CA GLU A 686 -9.57 15.58 -8.95
C GLU A 686 -11.09 15.55 -8.83
N GLU A 687 -11.70 16.40 -7.98
CA GLU A 687 -13.15 16.52 -7.87
C GLU A 687 -13.78 16.91 -9.22
N MET A 688 -13.24 17.94 -9.88
CA MET A 688 -13.66 18.36 -11.23
C MET A 688 -13.56 17.20 -12.23
N ASP A 689 -12.44 16.47 -12.24
CA ASP A 689 -12.26 15.31 -13.11
C ASP A 689 -13.32 14.22 -12.83
N GLN A 690 -13.57 13.87 -11.57
CA GLN A 690 -14.57 12.84 -11.23
C GLN A 690 -15.97 13.27 -11.63
N VAL A 691 -16.33 14.53 -11.38
CA VAL A 691 -17.62 15.10 -11.80
C VAL A 691 -17.76 15.01 -13.32
N VAL A 692 -16.79 15.51 -14.08
CA VAL A 692 -16.81 15.47 -15.55
C VAL A 692 -16.88 14.03 -16.06
N ASN A 693 -16.18 13.09 -15.42
CA ASN A 693 -16.21 11.67 -15.80
C ASN A 693 -17.60 11.03 -15.63
N VAL A 694 -18.35 11.38 -14.57
CA VAL A 694 -19.74 10.91 -14.38
C VAL A 694 -20.61 11.39 -15.55
N PHE A 695 -20.57 12.68 -15.88
CA PHE A 695 -21.32 13.24 -17.00
C PHE A 695 -20.86 12.65 -18.34
N SER A 696 -19.56 12.38 -18.50
CA SER A 696 -19.01 11.71 -19.68
C SER A 696 -19.58 10.30 -19.86
N ALA A 697 -19.62 9.51 -18.78
CA ALA A 697 -20.16 8.16 -18.81
C ALA A 697 -21.67 8.17 -19.15
N LEU A 698 -22.44 9.07 -18.54
CA LEU A 698 -23.86 9.26 -18.87
C LEU A 698 -24.07 9.68 -20.34
N ALA A 699 -23.28 10.64 -20.84
CA ALA A 699 -23.40 11.13 -22.21
C ALA A 699 -23.09 10.06 -23.26
N ARG A 700 -22.13 9.16 -23.00
CA ARG A 700 -21.77 8.05 -23.92
C ARG A 700 -22.85 6.98 -24.03
N ASN A 701 -23.63 6.79 -22.96
CA ASN A 701 -24.66 5.77 -22.86
C ASN A 701 -26.07 6.30 -23.22
N ALA A 702 -26.27 7.62 -23.28
CA ALA A 702 -27.54 8.23 -23.64
C ALA A 702 -28.07 7.71 -25.00
N THR A 703 -29.27 7.12 -24.99
CA THR A 703 -29.91 6.57 -26.19
C THR A 703 -30.50 7.66 -27.08
N SER A 704 -30.38 7.50 -28.40
CA SER A 704 -30.99 8.37 -29.42
C SER A 704 -32.43 7.98 -29.76
N THR A 705 -33.22 7.48 -28.80
CA THR A 705 -34.63 7.16 -29.05
C THR A 705 -35.43 8.46 -29.14
N PHE A 706 -35.85 8.78 -30.36
CA PHE A 706 -36.47 10.04 -30.82
C PHE A 706 -37.73 10.54 -30.08
N ASN A 707 -38.18 9.95 -28.96
CA ASN A 707 -39.49 10.28 -28.36
C ASN A 707 -39.60 10.23 -26.82
N ALA A 708 -38.51 10.31 -26.05
CA ALA A 708 -38.62 10.49 -24.60
C ALA A 708 -37.64 11.54 -24.10
N LYS A 709 -38.14 12.65 -23.53
CA LYS A 709 -37.37 13.56 -22.66
C LYS A 709 -36.87 12.75 -21.48
N SER A 710 -35.69 12.16 -21.59
CA SER A 710 -35.14 11.32 -20.54
C SER A 710 -34.58 12.20 -19.41
N VAL A 711 -34.62 11.70 -18.17
CA VAL A 711 -34.01 12.38 -17.02
C VAL A 711 -32.52 12.68 -17.28
N VAL A 712 -31.85 11.77 -17.99
CA VAL A 712 -30.45 11.88 -18.41
C VAL A 712 -30.22 13.12 -19.29
N GLU A 713 -31.07 13.36 -20.30
CA GLU A 713 -30.94 14.54 -21.17
C GLU A 713 -31.08 15.87 -20.40
N ASN A 714 -31.97 15.93 -19.40
CA ASN A 714 -32.14 17.14 -18.58
C ASN A 714 -30.89 17.42 -17.72
N VAL A 715 -30.31 16.37 -17.13
CA VAL A 715 -29.08 16.47 -16.34
C VAL A 715 -27.88 16.86 -17.20
N LEU A 716 -27.74 16.28 -18.39
CA LEU A 716 -26.71 16.66 -19.36
C LEU A 716 -26.87 18.11 -19.84
N ARG A 717 -28.11 18.58 -20.06
CA ARG A 717 -28.38 19.97 -20.46
C ARG A 717 -28.03 20.97 -19.36
N ALA A 718 -28.18 20.61 -18.08
CA ALA A 718 -27.76 21.44 -16.96
C ALA A 718 -26.22 21.51 -16.83
N PHE A 719 -25.50 20.45 -17.22
CA PHE A 719 -24.04 20.41 -17.20
C PHE A 719 -23.40 21.31 -18.26
N SER A 720 -23.92 21.33 -19.50
CA SER A 720 -23.25 22.01 -20.62
C SER A 720 -22.89 23.49 -20.38
N PRO A 721 -23.76 24.35 -19.81
CA PRO A 721 -23.39 25.74 -19.50
C PRO A 721 -22.29 25.85 -18.43
N LEU A 722 -22.32 25.01 -17.39
CA LEU A 722 -21.30 24.99 -16.33
C LEU A 722 -19.95 24.55 -16.92
N ALA A 723 -19.97 23.51 -17.76
CA ALA A 723 -18.79 22.99 -18.44
C ALA A 723 -18.16 24.02 -19.40
N LEU A 724 -18.98 24.74 -20.17
CA LEU A 724 -18.50 25.82 -21.05
C LEU A 724 -17.92 27.01 -20.28
N ARG A 725 -18.50 27.34 -19.11
CA ARG A 725 -17.95 28.37 -18.23
C ARG A 725 -16.60 27.94 -17.64
N LEU A 726 -16.51 26.70 -17.14
CA LEU A 726 -15.26 26.16 -16.62
C LEU A 726 -14.20 26.10 -17.72
N LEU A 727 -14.54 25.64 -18.92
CA LEU A 727 -13.62 25.58 -20.06
C LEU A 727 -13.03 26.95 -20.41
N GLN A 728 -13.82 28.02 -20.30
CA GLN A 728 -13.35 29.39 -20.47
C GLN A 728 -12.31 29.79 -19.40
N GLN A 729 -12.50 29.38 -18.16
CA GLN A 729 -11.53 29.60 -17.07
C GLN A 729 -10.25 28.78 -17.29
N LEU A 730 -10.39 27.50 -17.65
CA LEU A 730 -9.25 26.62 -17.92
C LEU A 730 -8.42 27.11 -19.12
N ASN A 731 -9.06 27.63 -20.17
CA ASN A 731 -8.35 28.23 -21.31
C ASN A 731 -7.44 29.37 -20.84
N TYR A 732 -7.94 30.28 -20.02
CA TYR A 732 -7.11 31.37 -19.52
C TYR A 732 -6.01 30.85 -18.58
N ALA A 733 -6.30 29.88 -17.71
CA ALA A 733 -5.28 29.25 -16.85
C ALA A 733 -4.15 28.61 -17.66
N ILE A 734 -4.49 27.97 -18.79
CA ILE A 734 -3.54 27.37 -19.72
C ILE A 734 -2.66 28.42 -20.40
N THR A 735 -3.25 29.54 -20.85
CA THR A 735 -2.52 30.60 -21.55
C THR A 735 -1.72 31.50 -20.63
N HIS A 736 -2.03 31.51 -19.32
CA HIS A 736 -1.36 32.30 -18.29
C HIS A 736 -0.76 31.42 -17.17
N PRO A 737 0.23 30.56 -17.48
CA PRO A 737 0.76 29.56 -16.54
C PRO A 737 1.44 30.20 -15.30
N HIS A 738 1.95 31.42 -15.42
CA HIS A 738 2.49 32.18 -14.28
C HIS A 738 1.40 32.56 -13.28
N HIS A 739 0.23 32.95 -13.76
CA HIS A 739 -0.91 33.29 -12.89
C HIS A 739 -1.50 32.02 -12.27
N LEU A 740 -1.64 30.94 -13.05
CA LEU A 740 -2.04 29.64 -12.51
C LEU A 740 -1.10 29.18 -11.39
N ALA A 741 0.22 29.38 -11.55
CA ALA A 741 1.20 29.02 -10.53
C ALA A 741 1.03 29.82 -9.22
N SER A 742 0.53 31.06 -9.27
CA SER A 742 0.24 31.86 -8.07
C SER A 742 -1.09 31.51 -7.41
N LEU A 743 -2.02 30.89 -8.13
CA LEU A 743 -3.29 30.43 -7.57
C LEU A 743 -3.17 29.06 -6.88
N TYR A 744 -2.08 28.34 -7.11
CA TYR A 744 -1.90 26.99 -6.58
C TYR A 744 -1.64 26.98 -5.06
N GLU A 745 -2.49 26.26 -4.32
CA GLU A 745 -2.35 26.04 -2.88
C GLU A 745 -2.08 24.55 -2.57
N PRO A 746 -0.99 24.23 -1.85
CA PRO A 746 -0.65 22.86 -1.50
C PRO A 746 -1.50 22.36 -0.31
N VAL A 747 -2.13 21.20 -0.47
CA VAL A 747 -2.96 20.58 0.57
C VAL A 747 -2.13 19.62 1.41
N THR A 748 -1.30 18.79 0.76
CA THR A 748 -0.52 17.76 1.44
C THR A 748 0.86 18.25 1.87
N GLU A 749 1.44 17.63 2.91
CA GLU A 749 2.82 17.90 3.34
C GLU A 749 3.83 17.64 2.20
N GLU A 750 3.61 16.59 1.40
CA GLU A 750 4.40 16.30 0.20
C GLU A 750 4.36 17.48 -0.80
N GLU A 751 3.16 17.98 -1.13
CA GLU A 751 2.99 19.12 -2.03
C GLU A 751 3.67 20.39 -1.50
N ARG A 752 3.61 20.65 -0.19
CA ARG A 752 4.28 21.80 0.43
C ARG A 752 5.79 21.72 0.26
N THR A 753 6.39 20.56 0.56
CA THR A 753 7.84 20.38 0.40
C THR A 753 8.28 20.50 -1.07
N LEU A 754 7.43 20.09 -2.02
CA LEU A 754 7.70 20.25 -3.45
C LEU A 754 7.58 21.72 -3.89
N GLN A 755 6.57 22.44 -3.41
CA GLN A 755 6.41 23.86 -3.74
C GLN A 755 7.56 24.73 -3.21
N GLU A 756 8.04 24.46 -1.99
CA GLU A 756 9.21 25.12 -1.41
C GLU A 756 10.45 24.89 -2.27
N ARG A 757 10.67 23.66 -2.75
CA ARG A 757 11.78 23.35 -3.68
C ARG A 757 11.61 24.05 -5.03
N ASP A 758 10.41 24.04 -5.60
CA ASP A 758 10.09 24.62 -6.90
C ASP A 758 10.26 26.15 -6.93
N SER A 759 10.14 26.82 -5.77
CA SER A 759 10.37 28.26 -5.62
C SER A 759 11.79 28.68 -6.04
N THR A 760 12.77 27.77 -5.93
CA THR A 760 14.17 28.01 -6.29
C THR A 760 14.46 27.87 -7.79
N VAL A 761 13.54 27.26 -8.57
CA VAL A 761 13.73 26.96 -9.99
C VAL A 761 13.24 28.12 -10.87
N THR A 762 14.09 28.59 -11.78
CA THR A 762 13.78 29.63 -12.76
C THR A 762 13.02 29.07 -13.98
N GLY A 763 11.78 29.52 -14.17
CA GLY A 763 10.90 29.15 -15.28
C GLY A 763 9.78 28.19 -14.86
N VAL A 764 8.53 28.54 -15.16
CA VAL A 764 7.32 27.83 -14.69
C VAL A 764 7.26 26.39 -15.19
N TRP A 765 7.61 26.16 -16.46
CA TRP A 765 7.62 24.83 -17.07
C TRP A 765 8.72 23.90 -16.54
N LYS A 766 9.69 24.44 -15.80
CA LYS A 766 10.75 23.66 -15.16
C LYS A 766 10.42 23.28 -13.72
N ARG A 767 9.31 23.78 -13.17
CA ARG A 767 8.81 23.45 -11.82
C ARG A 767 7.96 22.18 -11.90
N PRO A 768 8.45 21.02 -11.40
CA PRO A 768 7.74 19.75 -11.35
C PRO A 768 6.24 19.84 -11.06
N LEU A 769 5.88 20.52 -9.98
CA LEU A 769 4.52 20.52 -9.47
C LEU A 769 3.60 21.37 -10.35
N ILE A 770 4.10 22.49 -10.90
CA ILE A 770 3.35 23.31 -11.85
C ILE A 770 3.23 22.63 -13.22
N ALA A 771 4.26 21.92 -13.68
CA ALA A 771 4.19 21.13 -14.91
C ALA A 771 3.13 20.02 -14.79
N TYR A 772 3.05 19.36 -13.63
CA TYR A 772 2.01 18.38 -13.32
C TYR A 772 0.62 19.03 -13.26
N LEU A 773 0.49 20.19 -12.59
CA LEU A 773 -0.75 20.96 -12.54
C LEU A 773 -1.25 21.32 -13.95
N MET A 774 -0.38 21.86 -14.80
CA MET A 774 -0.68 22.17 -16.19
C MET A 774 -1.17 20.93 -16.96
N HIS A 775 -0.47 19.80 -16.81
CA HIS A 775 -0.88 18.54 -17.43
C HIS A 775 -2.29 18.10 -17.01
N ARG A 776 -2.62 18.21 -15.71
CA ARG A 776 -3.96 17.92 -15.19
C ARG A 776 -5.02 18.86 -15.75
N VAL A 777 -4.72 20.16 -15.87
CA VAL A 777 -5.64 21.15 -16.47
C VAL A 777 -5.91 20.84 -17.95
N PHE A 778 -4.90 20.42 -18.73
CA PHE A 778 -5.10 19.94 -20.11
C PHE A 778 -5.92 18.67 -20.20
N GLN A 779 -5.71 17.74 -19.27
CA GLN A 779 -6.50 16.52 -19.20
C GLN A 779 -7.97 16.83 -18.89
N LEU A 780 -8.23 17.73 -17.94
CA LEU A 780 -9.58 18.18 -17.61
C LEU A 780 -10.25 18.90 -18.78
N SER A 781 -9.53 19.78 -19.50
CA SER A 781 -10.08 20.44 -20.70
C SER A 781 -10.48 19.43 -21.78
N SER A 782 -9.64 18.41 -22.01
CA SER A 782 -9.93 17.32 -22.95
C SER A 782 -11.17 16.54 -22.51
N ASN A 783 -11.26 16.14 -21.24
CA ASN A 783 -12.41 15.41 -20.70
C ASN A 783 -13.73 16.22 -20.80
N ILE A 784 -13.68 17.54 -20.55
CA ILE A 784 -14.83 18.43 -20.70
C ILE A 784 -15.29 18.46 -22.17
N ILE A 785 -14.37 18.70 -23.10
CA ILE A 785 -14.71 18.81 -24.53
C ILE A 785 -15.21 17.48 -25.06
N PHE A 786 -14.56 16.38 -24.70
CA PHE A 786 -15.04 15.04 -25.02
C PHE A 786 -16.47 14.79 -24.53
N THR A 787 -16.79 15.22 -23.32
CA THR A 787 -18.15 15.12 -22.77
C THR A 787 -19.13 15.97 -23.56
N LEU A 788 -18.77 17.20 -23.92
CA LEU A 788 -19.58 18.08 -24.76
C LEU A 788 -19.79 17.52 -26.18
N ILE A 789 -18.80 16.85 -26.77
CA ILE A 789 -18.90 16.13 -28.05
C ILE A 789 -19.96 15.03 -27.97
N CYS A 790 -19.95 14.25 -26.88
CA CYS A 790 -20.95 13.20 -26.66
C CYS A 790 -22.36 13.79 -26.47
N ILE A 791 -22.50 14.86 -25.69
CA ILE A 791 -23.79 15.53 -25.46
C ILE A 791 -24.33 16.11 -26.78
N SER A 792 -23.49 16.80 -27.55
CA SER A 792 -23.90 17.41 -28.81
C SER A 792 -24.04 16.41 -29.97
N LYS A 793 -23.76 15.12 -29.73
CA LYS A 793 -23.77 14.04 -30.73
C LYS A 793 -23.01 14.42 -32.01
N ALA A 794 -21.78 14.92 -31.83
CA ALA A 794 -20.97 15.41 -32.94
C ALA A 794 -20.71 14.33 -34.01
N ASP A 795 -20.70 13.05 -33.62
CA ASP A 795 -20.65 11.90 -34.52
C ASP A 795 -21.85 11.84 -35.47
N ILE A 796 -23.06 12.09 -34.97
CA ILE A 796 -24.27 12.18 -35.80
C ILE A 796 -24.16 13.35 -36.78
N VAL A 797 -23.66 14.50 -36.33
CA VAL A 797 -23.49 15.69 -37.18
C VAL A 797 -22.50 15.44 -38.33
N LEU A 798 -21.43 14.68 -38.07
CA LEU A 798 -20.41 14.35 -39.07
C LEU A 798 -20.86 13.29 -40.09
N ILE A 799 -21.85 12.45 -39.74
CA ILE A 799 -22.25 11.29 -40.54
C ILE A 799 -23.60 11.50 -41.24
N ASN A 800 -24.55 12.18 -40.59
CA ASN A 800 -25.93 12.33 -41.07
C ASN A 800 -26.19 13.67 -41.77
N GLU A 801 -27.31 13.72 -42.49
CA GLU A 801 -27.80 14.93 -43.16
C GLU A 801 -28.24 16.02 -42.15
N SER A 802 -28.28 17.27 -42.61
CA SER A 802 -28.56 18.45 -41.77
C SER A 802 -29.97 18.45 -41.15
N SER A 803 -30.91 17.68 -41.69
CA SER A 803 -32.24 17.48 -41.12
C SER A 803 -32.22 16.74 -39.78
N ASP A 804 -31.21 15.91 -39.56
CA ASP A 804 -31.13 15.01 -38.40
C ASP A 804 -30.23 15.57 -37.29
N TRP A 805 -29.69 16.79 -37.49
CA TRP A 805 -28.78 17.40 -36.55
C TRP A 805 -29.51 17.87 -35.27
N PRO A 806 -28.91 17.65 -34.07
CA PRO A 806 -29.50 18.09 -32.80
C PRO A 806 -29.25 19.60 -32.59
N LEU A 807 -29.92 20.45 -33.36
CA LEU A 807 -29.70 21.90 -33.38
C LEU A 807 -29.87 22.58 -32.00
N GLN A 808 -30.66 22.00 -31.09
CA GLN A 808 -30.79 22.48 -29.71
C GLN A 808 -29.49 22.40 -28.90
N GLU A 809 -28.55 21.53 -29.29
CA GLU A 809 -27.25 21.34 -28.62
C GLU A 809 -26.12 22.16 -29.28
N ALA A 810 -26.44 23.09 -30.18
CA ALA A 810 -25.53 24.12 -30.66
C ALA A 810 -25.43 25.28 -29.67
N LEU A 811 -24.49 25.17 -28.75
CA LEU A 811 -24.35 26.03 -27.56
C LEU A 811 -23.21 27.06 -27.69
N VAL A 812 -22.22 26.81 -28.54
CA VAL A 812 -21.04 27.68 -28.70
C VAL A 812 -21.34 28.84 -29.66
N VAL A 813 -21.13 30.08 -29.21
CA VAL A 813 -21.39 31.28 -30.03
C VAL A 813 -20.23 31.54 -31.00
N PRO A 814 -20.50 31.77 -32.31
CA PRO A 814 -19.47 31.95 -33.32
C PRO A 814 -18.92 33.39 -33.37
N HIS A 815 -18.15 33.77 -32.34
CA HIS A 815 -17.33 34.97 -32.36
C HIS A 815 -15.91 34.71 -31.87
N SER A 816 -14.97 35.54 -32.31
CA SER A 816 -13.55 35.45 -31.94
C SER A 816 -13.23 36.00 -30.54
N LYS A 817 -14.15 36.74 -29.90
CA LYS A 817 -13.89 37.32 -28.58
C LYS A 817 -13.80 36.24 -27.51
N VAL A 818 -12.76 36.35 -26.68
CA VAL A 818 -12.55 35.54 -25.49
C VAL A 818 -12.78 36.42 -24.28
N VAL A 819 -13.86 36.17 -23.53
CA VAL A 819 -14.22 36.94 -22.34
C VAL A 819 -14.32 35.97 -21.17
N VAL A 820 -13.48 36.15 -20.16
CA VAL A 820 -13.35 35.21 -19.04
C VAL A 820 -14.68 35.00 -18.30
N GLY A 821 -15.52 36.03 -18.19
CA GLY A 821 -16.82 35.95 -17.49
C GLY A 821 -17.97 35.30 -18.28
N GLU A 822 -17.79 35.06 -19.59
CA GLU A 822 -18.80 34.50 -20.48
C GLU A 822 -18.61 32.98 -20.70
N LEU A 823 -19.55 32.34 -21.40
CA LEU A 823 -19.39 30.94 -21.83
C LEU A 823 -18.32 30.85 -22.92
N ALA A 824 -17.63 29.71 -23.00
CA ALA A 824 -16.65 29.48 -24.06
C ALA A 824 -17.26 29.71 -25.46
N SER A 825 -16.57 30.52 -26.27
CA SER A 825 -16.94 30.85 -27.64
C SER A 825 -16.06 30.08 -28.64
N ILE A 826 -16.33 30.21 -29.94
CA ILE A 826 -15.42 29.69 -30.97
C ILE A 826 -14.01 30.31 -30.82
N GLY A 827 -13.91 31.58 -30.42
CA GLY A 827 -12.65 32.23 -30.07
C GLY A 827 -11.87 31.51 -28.97
N THR A 828 -12.58 31.06 -27.93
CA THR A 828 -11.98 30.30 -26.81
C THR A 828 -11.42 28.97 -27.29
N LEU A 829 -12.17 28.25 -28.14
CA LEU A 829 -11.72 26.98 -28.73
C LEU A 829 -10.52 27.18 -29.66
N LEU A 830 -10.49 28.26 -30.44
CA LEU A 830 -9.34 28.63 -31.28
C LEU A 830 -8.10 28.93 -30.43
N GLU A 831 -8.23 29.68 -29.33
CA GLU A 831 -7.12 29.98 -28.43
C GLU A 831 -6.58 28.70 -27.77
N LEU A 832 -7.47 27.87 -27.23
CA LEU A 832 -7.13 26.60 -26.59
C LEU A 832 -6.43 25.64 -27.57
N ALA A 833 -6.90 25.57 -28.82
CA ALA A 833 -6.29 24.75 -29.85
C ALA A 833 -4.89 25.25 -30.23
N ASN A 834 -4.70 26.56 -30.38
CA ASN A 834 -3.38 27.13 -30.65
C ASN A 834 -2.41 26.89 -29.48
N GLY A 835 -2.86 27.06 -28.24
CA GLY A 835 -2.06 26.73 -27.05
C GLY A 835 -1.67 25.25 -26.99
N THR A 836 -2.61 24.36 -27.31
CA THR A 836 -2.36 22.91 -27.39
C THR A 836 -1.37 22.57 -28.51
N LEU A 837 -1.47 23.22 -29.67
CA LEU A 837 -0.54 23.07 -30.79
C LEU A 837 0.89 23.47 -30.41
N ASP A 838 1.06 24.56 -29.68
CA ASP A 838 2.39 25.03 -29.26
C ASP A 838 3.05 24.06 -28.29
N ILE A 839 2.28 23.45 -27.39
CA ILE A 839 2.78 22.40 -26.50
C ILE A 839 3.14 21.14 -27.28
N LEU A 840 2.30 20.72 -28.23
CA LEU A 840 2.62 19.58 -29.09
C LEU A 840 3.88 19.82 -29.93
N ARG A 841 4.10 21.03 -30.42
CA ARG A 841 5.37 21.39 -31.11
C ARG A 841 6.57 21.20 -30.19
N ASN A 842 6.46 21.60 -28.93
CA ASN A 842 7.52 21.45 -27.94
C ASN A 842 7.77 19.97 -27.59
N LEU A 843 6.71 19.21 -27.30
CA LEU A 843 6.80 17.81 -26.91
C LEU A 843 7.30 16.90 -28.03
N THR A 844 6.89 17.15 -29.28
CA THR A 844 7.35 16.35 -30.45
C THR A 844 8.81 16.57 -30.81
N ASN A 845 9.49 17.54 -30.19
CA ASN A 845 10.94 17.73 -30.31
C ASN A 845 11.73 16.98 -29.22
N MET A 846 11.05 16.30 -28.28
CA MET A 846 11.68 15.56 -27.18
C MET A 846 11.59 14.03 -27.38
N PRO A 847 12.54 13.23 -26.86
CA PRO A 847 12.46 11.77 -26.85
C PRO A 847 11.23 11.25 -26.09
N SER A 848 10.56 10.22 -26.62
CA SER A 848 9.29 9.69 -26.10
C SER A 848 9.34 9.18 -24.65
N GLY A 849 10.50 8.66 -24.22
CA GLY A 849 10.73 8.16 -22.85
C GLY A 849 11.28 9.19 -21.87
N GLN A 850 11.53 10.43 -22.30
CA GLN A 850 12.04 11.46 -21.40
C GLN A 850 10.94 11.85 -20.39
N SER A 851 11.30 11.86 -19.10
CA SER A 851 10.44 12.41 -18.05
C SER A 851 10.25 13.91 -18.26
N LEU A 852 9.01 14.39 -18.13
CA LEU A 852 8.71 15.82 -18.16
C LEU A 852 9.06 16.51 -16.83
N VAL A 853 9.44 15.73 -15.81
CA VAL A 853 9.81 16.16 -14.45
C VAL A 853 11.25 15.73 -14.13
N GLN A 854 12.00 16.53 -13.35
CA GLN A 854 13.38 16.23 -12.97
C GLN A 854 13.50 14.93 -12.14
N ALA A 855 14.59 14.17 -12.35
CA ALA A 855 14.81 12.83 -11.77
C ALA A 855 14.76 12.76 -10.23
N ASN A 856 15.10 13.86 -9.54
CA ASN A 856 15.17 13.91 -8.07
C ASN A 856 13.78 13.97 -7.40
N VAL A 857 12.70 14.22 -8.16
CA VAL A 857 11.29 14.30 -7.68
C VAL A 857 10.48 13.06 -8.09
N ALA A 858 11.07 12.16 -8.89
CA ALA A 858 10.42 10.95 -9.41
C ALA A 858 10.25 9.81 -8.39
N THR A 859 10.39 10.07 -7.08
CA THR A 859 10.18 9.05 -6.03
C THR A 859 8.70 8.78 -5.76
N SER A 860 7.83 9.78 -5.97
CA SER A 860 6.38 9.66 -5.82
C SER A 860 5.75 9.05 -7.08
N GLU A 861 5.00 7.95 -6.92
CA GLU A 861 4.38 7.19 -8.03
C GLU A 861 3.52 8.09 -8.94
N LYS A 862 2.89 9.13 -8.38
CA LYS A 862 2.06 10.10 -9.11
C LYS A 862 2.81 10.86 -10.20
N PHE A 863 4.12 11.07 -10.05
CA PHE A 863 4.95 11.82 -11.00
C PHE A 863 5.78 10.93 -11.92
N LYS A 864 5.91 9.63 -11.61
CA LYS A 864 6.65 8.66 -12.44
C LYS A 864 6.01 8.41 -13.81
N GLU A 865 4.69 8.58 -13.92
CA GLU A 865 3.94 8.33 -15.15
C GLU A 865 3.99 9.50 -16.17
N LEU A 866 4.44 10.68 -15.75
CA LEU A 866 4.43 11.89 -16.59
C LEU A 866 5.67 11.95 -17.50
N ASN A 867 5.59 11.27 -18.64
CA ASN A 867 6.61 11.30 -19.70
C ASN A 867 6.11 12.02 -20.97
N VAL A 868 7.04 12.30 -21.89
CA VAL A 868 6.74 12.95 -23.17
C VAL A 868 5.64 12.21 -23.93
N ARG A 869 5.65 10.87 -23.95
CA ARG A 869 4.61 10.07 -24.63
C ARG A 869 3.21 10.37 -24.08
N ARG A 870 3.05 10.40 -22.75
CA ARG A 870 1.76 10.68 -22.10
C ARG A 870 1.31 12.12 -22.33
N GLY A 871 2.24 13.07 -22.25
CA GLY A 871 1.97 14.47 -22.60
C GLY A 871 1.50 14.64 -24.05
N VAL A 872 2.14 13.95 -25.00
CA VAL A 872 1.75 13.97 -26.42
C VAL A 872 0.37 13.33 -26.62
N GLU A 873 0.08 12.22 -25.94
CA GLU A 873 -1.22 11.55 -26.01
C GLU A 873 -2.37 12.48 -25.58
N ILE A 874 -2.23 13.12 -24.41
CA ILE A 874 -3.26 14.02 -23.87
C ILE A 874 -3.40 15.29 -24.72
N ALA A 875 -2.29 15.94 -25.08
CA ALA A 875 -2.35 17.15 -25.88
C ALA A 875 -2.88 16.87 -27.31
N ARG A 876 -2.55 15.73 -27.91
CA ARG A 876 -3.11 15.33 -29.22
C ARG A 876 -4.61 15.09 -29.11
N ARG A 877 -5.03 14.32 -28.10
CA ARG A 877 -6.46 14.05 -27.85
C ARG A 877 -7.23 15.35 -27.65
N ASN A 878 -6.72 16.25 -26.81
CA ASN A 878 -7.33 17.57 -26.58
C ASN A 878 -7.49 18.36 -27.89
N LEU A 879 -6.45 18.41 -28.73
CA LEU A 879 -6.50 19.11 -30.02
C LEU A 879 -7.53 18.50 -30.98
N GLU A 880 -7.53 17.18 -31.13
CA GLU A 880 -8.48 16.47 -32.00
C GLU A 880 -9.92 16.69 -31.53
N GLU A 881 -10.18 16.62 -30.23
CA GLU A 881 -11.48 16.89 -29.62
C GLU A 881 -11.92 18.36 -29.81
N ILE A 882 -11.03 19.33 -29.59
CA ILE A 882 -11.34 20.76 -29.84
C ILE A 882 -11.76 20.97 -31.30
N LEU A 883 -11.01 20.41 -32.25
CA LEU A 883 -11.29 20.56 -33.68
C LEU A 883 -12.65 19.96 -34.06
N VAL A 884 -12.96 18.75 -33.57
CA VAL A 884 -14.25 18.08 -33.79
C VAL A 884 -15.39 18.93 -33.22
N TYR A 885 -15.28 19.33 -31.96
CA TYR A 885 -16.33 20.08 -31.28
C TYR A 885 -16.56 21.45 -31.93
N MET A 886 -15.49 22.20 -32.20
CA MET A 886 -15.56 23.53 -32.80
C MET A 886 -16.24 23.51 -34.17
N ILE A 887 -15.86 22.59 -35.05
CA ILE A 887 -16.36 22.53 -36.44
C ILE A 887 -17.83 22.07 -36.48
N THR A 888 -18.18 21.06 -35.67
CA THR A 888 -19.57 20.57 -35.61
C THR A 888 -20.50 21.58 -34.96
N GLN A 889 -20.06 22.29 -33.91
CA GLN A 889 -20.81 23.39 -33.31
C GLN A 889 -21.02 24.55 -34.29
N LEU A 890 -19.98 24.92 -35.05
CA LEU A 890 -20.10 25.97 -36.08
C LEU A 890 -21.11 25.58 -37.17
N ALA A 891 -21.09 24.32 -37.63
CA ALA A 891 -22.04 23.82 -38.63
C ALA A 891 -23.48 23.83 -38.09
N MET A 892 -23.72 23.26 -36.92
CA MET A 892 -25.06 23.23 -36.31
C MET A 892 -25.60 24.64 -36.02
N TRP A 893 -24.75 25.57 -35.59
CA TRP A 893 -25.17 26.94 -35.33
C TRP A 893 -25.66 27.63 -36.61
N LEU A 894 -24.97 27.41 -37.74
CA LEU A 894 -25.34 27.95 -39.05
C LEU A 894 -26.66 27.38 -39.58
N SER A 895 -27.04 26.18 -39.15
CA SER A 895 -28.26 25.49 -39.57
C SER A 895 -29.49 25.75 -38.70
N LYS A 896 -29.43 26.61 -37.66
CA LYS A 896 -30.60 26.91 -36.81
C LYS A 896 -31.72 27.65 -37.58
N PRO A 897 -32.98 27.18 -37.56
CA PRO A 897 -34.08 27.78 -38.33
C PRO A 897 -34.53 29.17 -37.84
N GLU A 898 -34.25 29.53 -36.57
CA GLU A 898 -34.47 30.89 -36.03
C GLU A 898 -33.67 31.98 -36.78
N LEU A 899 -32.71 31.59 -37.63
CA LEU A 899 -31.93 32.47 -38.49
C LEU A 899 -32.62 32.80 -39.83
N GLU A 900 -33.72 32.13 -40.20
CA GLU A 900 -34.36 32.25 -41.53
C GLU A 900 -35.74 32.94 -41.55
N SER A 901 -36.40 33.22 -40.41
CA SER A 901 -37.71 33.90 -40.47
C SER A 901 -37.58 35.42 -40.68
N PRO A 902 -38.17 36.01 -41.74
CA PRO A 902 -38.43 37.44 -41.74
C PRO A 902 -39.54 37.72 -40.72
N THR A 903 -39.27 38.56 -39.74
CA THR A 903 -40.30 39.16 -38.88
C THR A 903 -41.30 39.91 -39.75
N VAL A 904 -42.47 39.32 -39.98
CA VAL A 904 -43.66 39.99 -40.48
C VAL A 904 -44.59 40.20 -39.28
N GLU A 905 -44.82 41.48 -39.00
CA GLU A 905 -45.97 42.08 -38.31
C GLU A 905 -46.17 41.89 -36.80
N ALA A 906 -46.06 43.03 -36.11
CA ALA A 906 -47.06 43.50 -35.16
C ALA A 906 -47.11 45.04 -35.21
N ASP A 907 -47.81 45.60 -36.19
CA ASP A 907 -48.39 46.94 -36.09
C ASP A 907 -49.90 46.79 -36.30
N GLY A 908 -50.64 47.01 -35.22
CA GLY A 908 -52.09 47.00 -35.20
C GLY A 908 -52.65 48.38 -35.56
N GLU A 909 -53.55 48.36 -36.55
CA GLU A 909 -54.76 49.17 -36.69
C GLU A 909 -54.63 50.71 -36.68
N ASP A 910 -54.82 51.32 -37.85
CA ASP A 910 -55.98 52.21 -38.00
C ASP A 910 -56.43 52.43 -39.47
N GLN A 911 -57.73 52.67 -39.59
CA GLN A 911 -58.59 52.65 -40.77
C GLN A 911 -58.32 53.78 -41.78
N ASN A 912 -58.45 53.51 -43.10
CA ASN A 912 -59.45 54.18 -43.97
C ASN A 912 -59.37 53.81 -45.47
N MET A 913 -60.53 53.35 -45.97
CA MET A 913 -61.23 53.62 -47.25
C MET A 913 -60.48 54.05 -48.53
N ALA A 914 -60.82 53.30 -49.60
CA ALA A 914 -61.24 53.70 -50.95
C ALA A 914 -60.32 53.47 -52.17
N GLU A 915 -60.91 52.71 -53.12
CA GLU A 915 -60.88 52.82 -54.60
C GLU A 915 -59.69 52.37 -55.47
N TYR A 916 -59.98 51.32 -56.26
CA TYR A 916 -59.71 51.08 -57.70
C TYR A 916 -58.37 51.54 -58.33
N GLN A 917 -57.56 50.57 -58.82
CA GLN A 917 -57.27 50.36 -60.26
C GLN A 917 -56.28 49.20 -60.55
N LYS A 918 -56.28 48.79 -61.82
CA LYS A 918 -55.79 47.58 -62.51
C LYS A 918 -54.28 47.20 -62.41
N PRO A 919 -53.90 45.98 -62.86
CA PRO A 919 -52.58 45.39 -62.65
C PRO A 919 -51.59 45.66 -63.81
N GLU A 920 -50.30 45.84 -63.46
CA GLU A 920 -49.18 45.65 -64.40
C GLU A 920 -48.00 44.93 -63.71
N PRO A 921 -47.20 44.14 -64.46
CA PRO A 921 -46.30 43.14 -63.89
C PRO A 921 -44.91 43.74 -63.60
N LYS A 922 -44.51 43.78 -62.33
CA LYS A 922 -43.13 44.11 -61.94
C LYS A 922 -42.35 42.85 -61.57
N GLU A 923 -41.47 42.49 -62.49
CA GLU A 923 -40.09 42.03 -62.30
C GLU A 923 -39.74 41.39 -60.96
N ARG A 924 -39.35 40.11 -61.05
CA ARG A 924 -38.57 39.35 -60.07
C ARG A 924 -37.40 40.18 -59.53
N ARG A 925 -37.57 40.84 -58.39
CA ARG A 925 -36.47 41.21 -57.50
C ARG A 925 -36.16 40.01 -56.62
N GLY A 926 -34.97 39.45 -56.80
CA GLY A 926 -34.42 38.42 -55.92
C GLY A 926 -34.40 38.89 -54.45
N PRO A 927 -34.38 37.94 -53.50
CA PRO A 927 -34.56 38.25 -52.08
C PRO A 927 -33.45 39.21 -51.61
N ARG A 928 -33.86 40.37 -51.07
CA ARG A 928 -32.96 41.28 -50.38
C ARG A 928 -32.54 40.61 -49.07
N VAL A 929 -31.34 40.04 -49.07
CA VAL A 929 -30.64 39.58 -47.85
C VAL A 929 -30.51 40.77 -46.89
N SER A 930 -31.03 40.62 -45.67
CA SER A 930 -31.02 41.63 -44.62
C SER A 930 -29.58 42.00 -44.22
N LEU A 931 -29.36 43.24 -43.77
CA LEU A 931 -28.06 43.74 -43.31
C LEU A 931 -27.51 42.89 -42.14
N GLY A 932 -28.40 42.34 -41.31
CA GLY A 932 -28.08 41.42 -40.21
C GLY A 932 -27.58 40.07 -40.72
N THR A 933 -28.10 39.57 -41.84
CA THR A 933 -27.61 38.34 -42.49
C THR A 933 -26.24 38.56 -43.16
N ARG A 934 -25.94 39.77 -43.65
CA ARG A 934 -24.61 40.12 -44.21
C ARG A 934 -23.52 40.28 -43.15
N LEU A 935 -23.80 40.97 -42.04
CA LEU A 935 -22.85 41.12 -40.93
C LEU A 935 -22.53 39.78 -40.26
N ARG A 936 -23.55 38.91 -40.12
CA ARG A 936 -23.37 37.56 -39.57
C ARG A 936 -22.60 36.64 -40.52
N ARG A 937 -22.88 36.66 -41.82
CA ARG A 937 -22.12 35.89 -42.83
C ARG A 937 -20.66 36.35 -42.93
N GLY A 938 -20.37 37.62 -42.61
CA GLY A 938 -19.02 38.15 -42.44
C GLY A 938 -18.29 37.55 -41.22
N MET A 939 -18.91 37.62 -40.03
CA MET A 939 -18.32 37.05 -38.80
C MET A 939 -18.15 35.53 -38.85
N THR A 940 -19.12 34.79 -39.42
CA THR A 940 -19.03 33.33 -39.55
C THR A 940 -18.08 32.90 -40.67
N GLY A 941 -17.94 33.71 -41.74
CA GLY A 941 -16.93 33.51 -42.78
C GLY A 941 -15.51 33.64 -42.24
N GLU A 942 -15.26 34.62 -41.37
CA GLU A 942 -13.98 34.77 -40.64
C GLU A 942 -13.68 33.54 -39.77
N MET A 943 -14.66 33.07 -38.97
CA MET A 943 -14.48 31.89 -38.12
C MET A 943 -14.26 30.60 -38.91
N ALA A 944 -14.91 30.45 -40.07
CA ALA A 944 -14.67 29.32 -40.97
C ALA A 944 -13.26 29.34 -41.56
N MET A 945 -12.75 30.53 -41.94
CA MET A 945 -11.37 30.70 -42.40
C MET A 945 -10.35 30.44 -41.29
N ASP A 946 -10.63 30.87 -40.06
CA ASP A 946 -9.77 30.63 -38.90
C ASP A 946 -9.72 29.14 -38.54
N ALA A 947 -10.86 28.44 -38.56
CA ALA A 947 -10.94 26.99 -38.38
C ALA A 947 -10.17 26.23 -39.48
N GLN A 948 -10.32 26.65 -40.74
CA GLN A 948 -9.56 26.07 -41.86
C GLN A 948 -8.05 26.30 -41.71
N THR A 949 -7.66 27.49 -41.27
CA THR A 949 -6.25 27.84 -41.01
C THR A 949 -5.68 27.01 -39.87
N LEU A 950 -6.43 26.81 -38.80
CA LEU A 950 -6.05 25.97 -37.67
C LEU A 950 -5.90 24.50 -38.09
N LEU A 951 -6.84 23.94 -38.86
CA LEU A 951 -6.74 22.59 -39.42
C LEU A 951 -5.47 22.40 -40.26
N ASN A 952 -5.15 23.37 -41.12
CA ASN A 952 -3.95 23.35 -41.94
C ASN A 952 -2.67 23.40 -41.10
N LYS A 953 -2.67 24.13 -39.98
CA LYS A 953 -1.55 24.16 -39.01
C LYS A 953 -1.45 22.86 -38.20
N ALA A 954 -2.57 22.25 -37.83
CA ALA A 954 -2.64 21.07 -36.99
C ALA A 954 -2.19 19.79 -37.71
N LYS A 955 -2.58 19.62 -38.97
CA LYS A 955 -2.28 18.44 -39.79
C LYS A 955 -0.80 18.00 -39.76
N PRO A 956 0.21 18.85 -40.05
CA PRO A 956 1.61 18.43 -40.03
C PRO A 956 2.12 18.05 -38.62
N ILE A 957 1.56 18.65 -37.57
CA ILE A 957 1.97 18.37 -36.18
C ILE A 957 1.37 17.04 -35.72
N ILE A 958 0.11 16.74 -36.03
CA ILE A 958 -0.52 15.45 -35.74
C ILE A 958 0.25 14.31 -36.42
N ILE A 959 0.63 14.48 -37.70
CA ILE A 959 1.48 13.51 -38.40
C ILE A 959 2.82 13.31 -37.66
N LYS A 960 3.41 14.40 -37.13
CA LYS A 960 4.65 14.30 -36.35
C LYS A 960 4.45 13.55 -35.03
N THR A 961 3.30 13.66 -34.38
CA THR A 961 3.01 12.89 -33.14
C THR A 961 2.94 11.38 -33.37
N ASP A 962 2.63 10.92 -34.60
CA ASP A 962 2.64 9.48 -34.94
C ASP A 962 4.02 8.85 -34.78
N THR A 963 5.10 9.65 -34.83
CA THR A 963 6.47 9.16 -34.57
C THR A 963 6.68 8.74 -33.11
N ILE A 964 5.87 9.26 -32.20
CA ILE A 964 5.94 8.99 -30.75
C ILE A 964 4.87 7.98 -30.32
N LEU A 965 3.64 8.13 -30.82
CA LEU A 965 2.48 7.31 -30.43
C LEU A 965 2.28 6.06 -31.32
N GLY A 966 2.90 6.02 -32.49
CA GLY A 966 2.58 5.09 -33.57
C GLY A 966 1.56 5.68 -34.55
N LYS A 967 1.50 5.16 -35.79
CA LYS A 967 0.56 5.66 -36.82
C LYS A 967 -0.89 5.43 -36.38
N GLY A 968 -1.67 6.52 -36.35
CA GLY A 968 -3.13 6.45 -36.19
C GLY A 968 -3.81 5.76 -37.37
N LYS A 969 -4.99 5.15 -37.13
CA LYS A 969 -5.78 4.46 -38.16
C LYS A 969 -6.64 5.39 -39.03
N VAL A 970 -6.87 6.65 -38.62
CA VAL A 970 -7.84 7.57 -39.23
C VAL A 970 -7.26 9.00 -39.35
N ASP A 971 -7.38 9.64 -40.53
CA ASP A 971 -7.02 11.06 -40.75
C ASP A 971 -8.22 11.97 -40.41
N ILE A 972 -8.39 12.27 -39.12
CA ILE A 972 -9.50 13.09 -38.63
C ILE A 972 -9.47 14.52 -39.20
N CYS A 973 -8.27 15.09 -39.42
CA CYS A 973 -8.12 16.41 -40.03
C CYS A 973 -8.62 16.44 -41.47
N GLY A 974 -8.40 15.36 -42.23
CA GLY A 974 -8.94 15.21 -43.59
C GLY A 974 -10.46 15.15 -43.62
N ILE A 975 -11.06 14.39 -42.69
CA ILE A 975 -12.53 14.29 -42.54
C ILE A 975 -13.11 15.67 -42.20
N LEU A 976 -12.56 16.34 -41.19
CA LEU A 976 -13.04 17.64 -40.74
C LEU A 976 -12.86 18.74 -41.80
N ALA A 977 -11.75 18.74 -42.55
CA ALA A 977 -11.55 19.69 -43.65
C ALA A 977 -12.58 19.51 -44.77
N THR A 978 -12.89 18.25 -45.11
CA THR A 978 -13.93 17.94 -46.11
C THR A 978 -15.30 18.39 -45.62
N PHE A 979 -15.64 18.09 -44.37
CA PHE A 979 -16.90 18.51 -43.76
C PHE A 979 -17.06 20.04 -43.71
N LEU A 980 -16.01 20.75 -43.27
CA LEU A 980 -15.95 22.22 -43.22
C LEU A 980 -16.15 22.84 -44.62
N GLN A 981 -15.54 22.25 -45.66
CA GLN A 981 -15.69 22.72 -47.03
C GLN A 981 -17.12 22.55 -47.55
N THR A 982 -17.72 21.38 -47.32
CA THR A 982 -19.04 21.00 -47.86
C THR A 982 -20.19 21.70 -47.17
N HIS A 983 -20.13 21.90 -45.84
CA HIS A 983 -21.28 22.39 -45.06
C HIS A 983 -21.16 23.84 -44.58
N ILE A 984 -19.95 24.42 -44.55
CA ILE A 984 -19.73 25.76 -43.96
C ILE A 984 -19.18 26.75 -45.00
N ILE A 985 -18.11 26.39 -45.74
CA ILE A 985 -17.42 27.33 -46.66
C ILE A 985 -18.15 27.43 -48.00
N SER A 986 -18.53 26.28 -48.58
CA SER A 986 -19.24 26.19 -49.85
C SER A 986 -20.44 25.27 -49.71
N PRO A 987 -21.48 25.64 -48.93
CA PRO A 987 -22.72 24.86 -48.88
C PRO A 987 -23.28 24.81 -50.31
N SER A 988 -23.16 23.66 -50.96
CA SER A 988 -23.76 23.44 -52.26
C SER A 988 -25.27 23.61 -52.12
N VAL A 989 -25.88 24.38 -53.02
CA VAL A 989 -27.34 24.38 -53.18
C VAL A 989 -27.71 22.99 -53.69
N SER A 990 -28.10 22.11 -52.78
CA SER A 990 -28.76 20.83 -53.05
C SER A 990 -30.12 20.85 -52.38
#